data_AF-A0A4Q4X3N7-F1
#
_entry.id   AF-A0A4Q4X3N7-F1
#
_cell.length_a   1.000
_cell.length_b   1.000
_cell.length_c   1.000
_cell.angle_alpha   90.00
_cell.angle_beta   90.00
_cell.angle_gamma   90.00
#
_symmetry.space_group_name_H-M   'P 1'
#
loop_
_entity.id
_entity.type
_entity.pdbx_description
1 polymer ?
#
loop_
_entity_poly.entity_id
_entity_poly.type
_entity_poly.pdbx_seq_one_letter_code
_entity_poly.pdbx_strand_id
1 'polypeptide(L)'
;MDTTLQILIKTLKLTLLDLRSNADGSLQAALHDTEKLPDKKLYLLASEALDLLSEVRLVLEPSQLVLADHFFGYMSTKALCTAVELKIPDMLASGPMSLSQLASECHGRPDRLGQVMRTLRNNGIFSYDAETDNYQNNSASKLLLSSHWTQWRNWIELYGNEFYDMARGIPVSCKNGVSRCPAQVNYDTDDTMFKYFTDRGWIPKFHKTLSGGAVAQAPGIIQDYPWEEVATSTVLDIGGGGGGLIASLLREYKTMKGAILEVPRVIEQAKYNFHSPEGRYRDVGHQIPPENLIEGDFFEEVPPSDVYTIKWCLHDWDDQKASQILTNIRKAITETPNSRLVILESVLKDGHMGRMSRYADMNMMVAVGGKERDEKQWRRLADETGWDLRAIYHLRNSWPCAIEFVPIWPPQGAPTESVSVVSTRPRYVVADMRFLEPWDGSRGNPYVRINPAPGFDRTNFEWQDHAVTIQDARPTMRDFALDIHGFAYMEDSISQDVVDALRGNDKNAVKALYYPHVEDLVKRISGARRIIIFDHTQRKRRLDLGKTQNDDGKEQPAIMVHCDQSAKGAIRRLRMNIDESEDVEEILRGRVQMINVWRPLNSPVQDWPLATMDYQSVKPSDMYPCDLLKGEYEERGQTATFTYSDRHRWYYLDRQETNEVTIIKIWDSRTDGASKFCAHAAFNHPDAPPDVEPRESVEVRCLVIY
;
A
#
# COMPACT_ATOMS: atom_id res chain seq x y z
N MET A 1 -25.97 24.17 1.16
CA MET A 1 -25.71 23.25 2.29
C MET A 1 -26.96 22.48 2.66
N ASP A 2 -28.07 23.14 3.02
CA ASP A 2 -29.33 22.47 3.37
C ASP A 2 -29.85 21.52 2.29
N THR A 3 -29.82 21.95 1.03
CA THR A 3 -30.18 21.11 -0.12
C THR A 3 -29.30 19.86 -0.22
N THR A 4 -27.99 19.99 0.02
CA THR A 4 -27.04 18.87 0.00
C THR A 4 -27.36 17.85 1.09
N LEU A 5 -27.65 18.31 2.32
CA LEU A 5 -28.03 17.43 3.43
C LEU A 5 -29.39 16.77 3.19
N GLN A 6 -30.36 17.49 2.64
CA GLN A 6 -31.67 16.91 2.28
C GLN A 6 -31.54 15.82 1.21
N ILE A 7 -30.70 16.04 0.19
CA ILE A 7 -30.39 15.03 -0.82
C ILE A 7 -29.73 13.82 -0.16
N LEU A 8 -28.71 14.02 0.68
CA LEU A 8 -28.05 12.94 1.38
C LEU A 8 -29.03 12.13 2.24
N ILE A 9 -29.87 12.79 3.04
CA ILE A 9 -30.89 12.12 3.86
C ILE A 9 -31.83 11.29 2.99
N LYS A 10 -32.29 11.86 1.86
CA LYS A 10 -33.17 11.14 0.93
C LYS A 10 -32.47 9.91 0.35
N THR A 11 -31.24 10.06 -0.12
CA THR A 11 -30.43 8.98 -0.67
C THR A 11 -30.21 7.89 0.38
N LEU A 12 -29.74 8.24 1.58
CA LEU A 12 -29.51 7.28 2.66
C LEU A 12 -30.80 6.55 3.09
N LYS A 13 -31.95 7.24 3.12
CA LYS A 13 -33.23 6.59 3.40
C LYS A 13 -33.62 5.59 2.33
N LEU A 14 -33.44 5.92 1.05
CA LEU A 14 -33.68 5.00 -0.06
C LEU A 14 -32.71 3.82 0.01
N THR A 15 -31.42 4.08 0.18
CA THR A 15 -30.41 3.02 0.33
C THR A 15 -30.70 2.10 1.52
N LEU A 16 -31.07 2.64 2.68
CA LEU A 16 -31.45 1.84 3.85
C LEU A 16 -32.72 1.04 3.59
N LEU A 17 -33.69 1.59 2.86
CA LEU A 17 -34.88 0.87 2.44
C LEU A 17 -34.47 -0.28 1.53
N ASP A 18 -33.69 -0.04 0.47
CA ASP A 18 -33.23 -1.05 -0.49
C ASP A 18 -32.44 -2.18 0.20
N LEU A 19 -31.51 -1.81 1.10
CA LEU A 19 -30.73 -2.78 1.88
C LEU A 19 -31.59 -3.63 2.82
N ARG A 20 -32.69 -3.06 3.36
CA ARG A 20 -33.63 -3.77 4.24
C ARG A 20 -34.74 -4.50 3.48
N SER A 21 -35.09 -4.03 2.29
CA SER A 21 -36.19 -4.53 1.45
C SER A 21 -35.76 -5.62 0.48
N ASN A 22 -34.47 -5.96 0.44
CA ASN A 22 -34.01 -7.27 -0.04
C ASN A 22 -34.72 -8.35 0.80
N ALA A 23 -35.90 -8.76 0.32
CA ALA A 23 -36.98 -9.38 1.07
C ALA A 23 -36.68 -10.80 1.60
N ASP A 24 -35.47 -11.29 1.38
CA ASP A 24 -34.97 -12.60 1.78
C ASP A 24 -33.81 -12.53 2.78
N GLY A 25 -33.32 -11.34 3.14
CA GLY A 25 -32.12 -11.18 3.96
C GLY A 25 -30.82 -11.65 3.26
N SER A 26 -30.85 -11.85 1.95
CA SER A 26 -29.74 -12.42 1.16
C SER A 26 -28.42 -11.68 1.32
N LEU A 27 -28.43 -10.34 1.36
CA LEU A 27 -27.20 -9.56 1.52
C LEU A 27 -26.60 -9.72 2.93
N GLN A 28 -27.42 -9.66 3.98
CA GLN A 28 -26.93 -9.89 5.35
C GLN A 28 -26.45 -11.34 5.53
N ALA A 29 -27.17 -12.31 4.97
CA ALA A 29 -26.74 -13.69 4.96
C ALA A 29 -25.42 -13.85 4.20
N ALA A 30 -25.27 -13.23 3.03
CA ALA A 30 -24.06 -13.31 2.23
C ALA A 30 -22.83 -12.67 2.89
N LEU A 31 -23.01 -11.56 3.63
CA LEU A 31 -21.91 -10.85 4.29
C LEU A 31 -21.59 -11.36 5.69
N HIS A 32 -22.54 -12.00 6.37
CA HIS A 32 -22.42 -12.36 7.79
C HIS A 32 -22.64 -13.86 8.07
N ASP A 33 -22.59 -14.71 7.04
CA ASP A 33 -22.52 -16.16 7.22
C ASP A 33 -21.29 -16.48 8.08
N THR A 34 -21.50 -17.25 9.15
CA THR A 34 -20.44 -17.63 10.09
C THR A 34 -19.70 -18.89 9.67
N GLU A 35 -20.21 -19.63 8.69
CA GLU A 35 -19.67 -20.89 8.19
C GLU A 35 -19.03 -20.75 6.82
N LYS A 36 -19.40 -19.72 6.05
CA LYS A 36 -18.88 -19.47 4.70
C LYS A 36 -18.29 -18.07 4.58
N LEU A 37 -17.21 -17.96 3.82
CA LEU A 37 -16.68 -16.65 3.45
C LEU A 37 -17.68 -15.92 2.55
N PRO A 38 -17.83 -14.59 2.71
CA PRO A 38 -18.62 -13.78 1.79
C PRO A 38 -18.00 -13.81 0.40
N ASP A 39 -18.79 -13.60 -0.66
CA ASP A 39 -18.23 -13.41 -2.00
C ASP A 39 -17.16 -12.31 -2.01
N LYS A 40 -16.06 -12.54 -2.72
CA LYS A 40 -14.88 -11.64 -2.69
C LYS A 40 -15.20 -10.26 -3.25
N LYS A 41 -15.92 -10.20 -4.37
CA LYS A 41 -16.30 -8.93 -5.00
C LYS A 41 -17.29 -8.18 -4.10
N LEU A 42 -18.27 -8.89 -3.55
CA LEU A 42 -19.25 -8.31 -2.63
C LEU A 42 -18.58 -7.74 -1.37
N TYR A 43 -17.63 -8.48 -0.77
CA TYR A 43 -16.88 -8.04 0.40
C TYR A 43 -16.08 -6.76 0.13
N LEU A 44 -15.39 -6.69 -1.02
CA LEU A 44 -14.62 -5.50 -1.41
C LEU A 44 -15.51 -4.28 -1.65
N LEU A 45 -16.65 -4.45 -2.33
CA LEU A 45 -17.63 -3.38 -2.53
C LEU A 45 -18.22 -2.90 -1.19
N ALA A 46 -18.53 -3.82 -0.27
CA ALA A 46 -19.00 -3.48 1.06
C ALA A 46 -17.92 -2.71 1.86
N SER A 47 -16.66 -3.12 1.75
CA SER A 47 -15.53 -2.44 2.38
C SER A 47 -15.39 -1.00 1.89
N GLU A 48 -15.43 -0.78 0.58
CA GLU A 48 -15.35 0.55 -0.04
C GLU A 48 -16.52 1.44 0.39
N ALA A 49 -17.75 0.89 0.36
CA ALA A 49 -18.94 1.62 0.82
C ALA A 49 -18.84 2.03 2.29
N LEU A 50 -18.29 1.17 3.16
CA LEU A 50 -18.11 1.47 4.59
C LEU A 50 -17.07 2.56 4.83
N ASP A 51 -15.97 2.57 4.06
CA ASP A 51 -14.97 3.64 4.14
C ASP A 51 -15.57 4.99 3.72
N LEU A 52 -16.30 5.04 2.60
CA LEU A 52 -16.99 6.26 2.13
C LEU A 52 -18.05 6.74 3.14
N LEU A 53 -18.84 5.83 3.70
CA LEU A 53 -19.82 6.17 4.74
C LEU A 53 -19.14 6.74 6.00
N SER A 54 -17.98 6.23 6.35
CA SER A 54 -17.20 6.75 7.47
C SER A 54 -16.64 8.13 7.19
N GLU A 55 -16.17 8.42 5.97
CA GLU A 55 -15.74 9.76 5.58
C GLU A 55 -16.91 10.76 5.65
N VAL A 56 -18.07 10.38 5.11
CA VAL A 56 -19.29 11.18 5.23
C VAL A 56 -19.66 11.41 6.70
N ARG A 57 -19.55 10.38 7.56
CA ARG A 57 -19.80 10.53 9.00
C ARG A 57 -18.86 11.53 9.64
N LEU A 58 -17.55 11.45 9.37
CA LEU A 58 -16.54 12.35 9.94
C LEU A 58 -16.77 13.81 9.55
N VAL A 59 -17.33 14.07 8.36
CA VAL A 59 -17.69 15.44 7.92
C VAL A 59 -18.91 15.97 8.66
N LEU A 60 -19.89 15.12 8.97
CA LEU A 60 -21.18 15.53 9.51
C LEU A 60 -21.25 15.51 11.04
N GLU A 61 -20.47 14.64 11.67
CA GLU A 61 -20.55 14.39 13.11
C GLU A 61 -19.97 15.58 13.89
N PRO A 62 -20.74 16.16 14.83
CA PRO A 62 -20.25 17.26 15.65
C PRO A 62 -18.99 16.83 16.41
N SER A 63 -17.93 17.63 16.33
CA SER A 63 -16.60 17.26 16.86
C SER A 63 -16.62 16.93 18.37
N GLN A 64 -17.50 17.57 19.15
CA GLN A 64 -17.66 17.24 20.58
C GLN A 64 -18.20 15.83 20.83
N LEU A 65 -19.00 15.27 19.91
CA LEU A 65 -19.51 13.90 19.99
C LEU A 65 -18.43 12.91 19.59
N VAL A 66 -17.69 13.21 18.52
CA VAL A 66 -16.50 12.42 18.14
C VAL A 66 -15.55 12.30 19.33
N LEU A 67 -15.27 13.40 20.04
CA LEU A 67 -14.44 13.39 21.25
C LEU A 67 -15.07 12.55 22.38
N ALA A 68 -16.38 12.67 22.58
CA ALA A 68 -17.11 11.94 23.62
C ALA A 68 -17.05 10.42 23.45
N ASP A 69 -17.15 9.93 22.22
CA ASP A 69 -17.03 8.51 21.91
C ASP A 69 -15.69 7.93 22.37
N HIS A 70 -14.60 8.71 22.28
CA HIS A 70 -13.28 8.26 22.69
C HIS A 70 -13.11 8.21 24.21
N PHE A 71 -13.49 9.25 24.96
CA PHE A 71 -13.33 9.22 26.42
C PHE A 71 -14.38 8.35 27.13
N PHE A 72 -15.52 8.06 26.50
CA PHE A 72 -16.50 7.08 26.99
C PHE A 72 -16.32 5.67 26.42
N GLY A 73 -15.38 5.46 25.49
CA GLY A 73 -15.18 4.17 24.81
C GLY A 73 -14.99 2.98 25.75
N TYR A 74 -14.41 3.19 26.94
CA TYR A 74 -14.26 2.15 27.95
C TYR A 74 -15.59 1.54 28.43
N MET A 75 -16.67 2.34 28.43
CA MET A 75 -17.99 1.85 28.82
C MET A 75 -18.50 0.81 27.83
N SER A 76 -18.27 1.02 26.53
CA SER A 76 -18.62 0.07 25.48
C SER A 76 -17.86 -1.25 25.65
N THR A 77 -16.56 -1.20 25.96
CA THR A 77 -15.75 -2.38 26.24
C THR A 77 -16.27 -3.15 27.45
N LYS A 78 -16.52 -2.47 28.58
CA LYS A 78 -16.98 -3.15 29.81
C LYS A 78 -18.42 -3.63 29.72
N ALA A 79 -19.29 -2.95 28.97
CA ALA A 79 -20.63 -3.46 28.66
C ALA A 79 -20.56 -4.81 27.93
N LEU A 80 -19.64 -4.94 26.96
CA LEU A 80 -19.44 -6.17 26.23
C LEU A 80 -18.88 -7.29 27.13
N CYS A 81 -17.92 -6.98 28.02
CA CYS A 81 -17.45 -7.91 29.05
C CYS A 81 -18.60 -8.41 29.92
N THR A 82 -19.47 -7.51 30.41
CA THR A 82 -20.62 -7.87 31.24
C THR A 82 -21.57 -8.82 30.51
N ALA A 83 -21.87 -8.59 29.23
CA ALA A 83 -22.75 -9.49 28.48
C ALA A 83 -22.16 -10.90 28.32
N VAL A 84 -20.85 -11.02 28.09
CA VAL A 84 -20.16 -12.32 27.99
C VAL A 84 -20.10 -13.01 29.35
N GLU A 85 -19.75 -12.29 30.42
CA GLU A 85 -19.64 -12.84 31.78
C GLU A 85 -20.98 -13.34 32.31
N LEU A 86 -22.06 -12.58 32.06
CA LEU A 86 -23.43 -12.96 32.40
C LEU A 86 -24.05 -13.95 31.42
N LYS A 87 -23.31 -14.41 30.41
CA LYS A 87 -23.75 -15.40 29.40
C LYS A 87 -25.03 -14.99 28.65
N ILE A 88 -25.22 -13.68 28.45
CA ILE A 88 -26.39 -13.15 27.74
C ILE A 88 -26.51 -13.72 26.31
N PRO A 89 -25.43 -13.82 25.50
CA PRO A 89 -25.54 -14.45 24.19
C PRO A 89 -26.07 -15.88 24.26
N ASP A 90 -25.61 -16.69 25.22
CA ASP A 90 -26.01 -18.09 25.36
C ASP A 90 -27.48 -18.23 25.77
N MET A 91 -27.99 -17.38 26.67
CA MET A 91 -29.41 -17.35 27.05
C MET A 91 -30.28 -17.03 25.82
N LEU A 92 -29.92 -15.98 25.08
CA LEU A 92 -30.61 -15.57 23.86
C LEU A 92 -30.48 -16.56 22.70
N ALA A 93 -29.68 -17.63 22.83
CA ALA A 93 -29.65 -18.71 21.85
C ALA A 93 -30.93 -19.55 21.85
N SER A 94 -31.66 -19.59 22.97
CA SER A 94 -32.94 -20.30 23.10
C SER A 94 -34.13 -19.50 22.57
N GLY A 95 -33.95 -18.22 22.24
CA GLY A 95 -34.97 -17.36 21.66
C GLY A 95 -34.93 -15.94 22.22
N PRO A 96 -35.76 -15.03 21.68
CA PRO A 96 -35.88 -13.68 22.21
C PRO A 96 -36.36 -13.66 23.67
N MET A 97 -35.82 -12.75 24.47
CA MET A 97 -36.15 -12.61 25.89
C MET A 97 -36.32 -11.15 26.30
N SER A 98 -37.23 -10.89 27.24
CA SER A 98 -37.38 -9.57 27.83
C SER A 98 -36.25 -9.27 28.81
N LEU A 99 -36.06 -7.99 29.15
CA LEU A 99 -35.03 -7.60 30.12
C LEU A 99 -35.23 -8.28 31.50
N SER A 100 -36.48 -8.45 31.93
CA SER A 100 -36.78 -9.10 33.22
C SER A 100 -36.44 -10.59 33.20
N GLN A 101 -36.66 -11.27 32.07
CA GLN A 101 -36.30 -12.68 31.91
C GLN A 101 -34.78 -12.85 31.93
N LEU A 102 -34.05 -12.05 31.13
CA LEU A 102 -32.59 -12.05 31.13
C LEU A 102 -32.01 -11.79 32.52
N ALA A 103 -32.53 -10.78 33.22
CA ALA A 103 -32.07 -10.44 34.56
C ALA A 103 -32.35 -11.59 35.56
N SER A 104 -33.51 -12.24 35.46
CA SER A 104 -33.83 -13.40 36.30
C SER A 104 -32.90 -14.58 36.04
N GLU A 105 -32.62 -14.87 34.77
CA GLU A 105 -31.83 -16.02 34.35
C GLU A 105 -30.33 -15.84 34.64
N CYS A 106 -29.80 -14.63 34.46
CA CYS A 106 -28.40 -14.32 34.78
C CYS A 106 -28.17 -13.94 36.25
N HIS A 107 -29.21 -13.99 37.10
CA HIS A 107 -29.19 -13.48 38.47
C HIS A 107 -28.71 -12.02 38.56
N GLY A 108 -29.01 -11.22 37.54
CA GLY A 108 -28.61 -9.83 37.41
C GLY A 108 -29.67 -8.87 37.95
N ARG A 109 -29.24 -7.62 38.17
CA ARG A 109 -30.14 -6.52 38.51
C ARG A 109 -30.76 -5.93 37.24
N PRO A 110 -32.11 -5.93 37.08
CA PRO A 110 -32.75 -5.44 35.86
C PRO A 110 -32.39 -3.99 35.51
N ASP A 111 -32.31 -3.09 36.51
CA ASP A 111 -31.98 -1.67 36.30
C ASP A 111 -30.58 -1.48 35.70
N ARG A 112 -29.61 -2.28 36.13
CA ARG A 112 -28.22 -2.21 35.67
C ARG A 112 -28.00 -2.95 34.37
N LEU A 113 -28.58 -4.15 34.24
CA LEU A 113 -28.54 -4.91 32.99
C LEU A 113 -29.20 -4.10 31.86
N GLY A 114 -30.27 -3.36 32.14
CA GLY A 114 -30.93 -2.50 31.17
C GLY A 114 -30.02 -1.39 30.63
N GLN A 115 -29.12 -0.83 31.46
CA GLN A 115 -28.13 0.16 31.00
C GLN A 115 -27.13 -0.49 30.03
N VAL A 116 -26.61 -1.66 30.39
CA VAL A 116 -25.66 -2.44 29.56
C VAL A 116 -26.29 -2.83 28.22
N MET A 117 -27.45 -3.47 28.25
CA MET A 117 -28.13 -3.97 27.05
C MET A 117 -28.58 -2.85 26.13
N ARG A 118 -28.94 -1.68 26.68
CA ARG A 118 -29.23 -0.49 25.87
C ARG A 118 -28.00 0.03 25.13
N THR A 119 -26.85 0.06 25.77
CA THR A 119 -25.60 0.45 25.10
C THR A 119 -25.25 -0.54 23.99
N LEU A 120 -25.27 -1.84 24.29
CA LEU A 120 -24.90 -2.87 23.32
C LEU A 120 -25.80 -2.88 22.08
N ARG A 121 -27.13 -2.83 22.24
CA ARG A 121 -28.06 -2.82 21.09
C ARG A 121 -27.86 -1.62 20.17
N ASN A 122 -27.58 -0.43 20.74
CA ASN A 122 -27.36 0.79 19.95
C ASN A 122 -25.99 0.77 19.26
N ASN A 123 -25.02 0.05 19.83
CA ASN A 123 -23.72 -0.20 19.22
C ASN A 123 -23.75 -1.38 18.22
N GLY A 124 -24.93 -1.91 17.89
CA GLY A 124 -25.10 -3.00 16.94
C GLY A 124 -24.79 -4.39 17.47
N ILE A 125 -24.66 -4.57 18.79
CA ILE A 125 -24.49 -5.86 19.46
C ILE A 125 -25.83 -6.24 20.09
N PHE A 126 -26.48 -7.29 19.59
CA PHE A 126 -27.90 -7.64 19.80
C PHE A 126 -28.89 -6.78 19.01
N SER A 127 -30.03 -7.39 18.68
CA SER A 127 -31.21 -6.68 18.19
C SER A 127 -32.23 -6.54 19.31
N TYR A 128 -33.11 -5.55 19.20
CA TYR A 128 -34.18 -5.29 20.15
C TYR A 128 -35.46 -4.94 19.39
N ASP A 129 -36.54 -5.62 19.73
CA ASP A 129 -37.87 -5.36 19.22
C ASP A 129 -38.64 -4.51 20.24
N ALA A 130 -38.98 -3.29 19.83
CA ALA A 130 -39.71 -2.34 20.68
C ALA A 130 -41.19 -2.69 20.84
N GLU A 131 -41.78 -3.48 19.95
CA GLU A 131 -43.18 -3.90 20.05
C GLU A 131 -43.35 -5.00 21.09
N THR A 132 -42.39 -5.93 21.14
CA THR A 132 -42.42 -7.07 22.07
C THR A 132 -41.58 -6.87 23.33
N ASP A 133 -40.82 -5.77 23.43
CA ASP A 133 -39.83 -5.47 24.49
C ASP A 133 -38.79 -6.59 24.70
N ASN A 134 -38.42 -7.25 23.60
CA ASN A 134 -37.51 -8.40 23.63
C ASN A 134 -36.16 -8.10 22.98
N TYR A 135 -35.11 -8.64 23.58
CA TYR A 135 -33.77 -8.73 23.02
C TYR A 135 -33.58 -10.04 22.27
N GLN A 136 -32.77 -10.01 21.22
CA GLN A 136 -32.41 -11.22 20.47
C GLN A 136 -30.96 -11.14 19.97
N ASN A 137 -30.37 -12.30 19.72
CA ASN A 137 -29.06 -12.36 19.07
C ASN A 137 -29.12 -11.87 17.61
N ASN A 138 -28.15 -11.05 17.22
CA ASN A 138 -27.91 -10.65 15.83
C ASN A 138 -26.60 -11.30 15.31
N SER A 139 -26.21 -11.03 14.06
CA SER A 139 -25.02 -11.65 13.48
C SER A 139 -23.74 -11.38 14.28
N ALA A 140 -23.59 -10.18 14.86
CA ALA A 140 -22.44 -9.85 15.69
C ALA A 140 -22.47 -10.57 17.06
N SER A 141 -23.61 -10.59 17.74
CA SER A 141 -23.70 -11.22 19.07
C SER A 141 -23.69 -12.75 19.02
N LYS A 142 -24.06 -13.37 17.90
CA LYS A 142 -23.90 -14.83 17.68
C LYS A 142 -22.44 -15.28 17.76
N LEU A 143 -21.49 -14.42 17.35
CA LEU A 143 -20.06 -14.71 17.47
C LEU A 143 -19.59 -14.83 18.93
N LEU A 144 -20.42 -14.39 19.90
CA LEU A 144 -20.12 -14.41 21.32
C LEU A 144 -20.63 -15.67 22.04
N LEU A 145 -21.37 -16.54 21.35
CA LEU A 145 -21.87 -17.79 21.94
C LEU A 145 -20.70 -18.65 22.43
N SER A 146 -20.87 -19.29 23.59
CA SER A 146 -19.93 -20.26 24.14
C SER A 146 -19.59 -21.40 23.19
N SER A 147 -20.59 -21.81 22.40
CA SER A 147 -20.52 -22.89 21.42
C SER A 147 -20.02 -22.45 20.04
N HIS A 148 -19.86 -21.14 19.78
CA HIS A 148 -19.48 -20.67 18.44
C HIS A 148 -18.06 -21.11 18.09
N TRP A 149 -17.85 -21.72 16.91
CA TRP A 149 -16.58 -22.33 16.56
C TRP A 149 -15.39 -21.35 16.48
N THR A 150 -15.65 -20.08 16.12
CA THR A 150 -14.63 -19.01 16.06
C THR A 150 -14.15 -18.53 17.44
N GLN A 151 -14.93 -18.78 18.49
CA GLN A 151 -14.55 -18.47 19.87
C GLN A 151 -14.13 -17.01 20.14
N TRP A 152 -14.68 -16.03 19.40
CA TRP A 152 -14.36 -14.60 19.56
C TRP A 152 -14.60 -14.08 20.98
N ARG A 153 -15.49 -14.69 21.76
CA ARG A 153 -15.68 -14.40 23.20
C ARG A 153 -14.40 -14.43 24.03
N ASN A 154 -13.43 -15.29 23.70
CA ASN A 154 -12.17 -15.39 24.45
C ASN A 154 -11.34 -14.10 24.34
N TRP A 155 -11.51 -13.33 23.25
CA TRP A 155 -10.88 -12.02 23.11
C TRP A 155 -11.49 -11.01 24.06
N ILE A 156 -12.80 -11.04 24.30
CA ILE A 156 -13.45 -10.11 25.24
C ILE A 156 -13.02 -10.40 26.68
N GLU A 157 -12.93 -11.68 27.04
CA GLU A 157 -12.50 -12.11 28.37
C GLU A 157 -11.07 -11.63 28.69
N LEU A 158 -10.16 -11.67 27.70
CA LEU A 158 -8.75 -11.28 27.86
C LEU A 158 -8.48 -9.81 27.55
N TYR A 159 -8.83 -9.34 26.35
CA TYR A 159 -8.49 -7.99 25.91
C TYR A 159 -9.34 -6.93 26.61
N GLY A 160 -10.59 -7.25 26.93
CA GLY A 160 -11.46 -6.37 27.71
C GLY A 160 -11.04 -6.24 29.17
N ASN A 161 -10.07 -7.02 29.64
CA ASN A 161 -9.57 -7.01 31.02
C ASN A 161 -8.04 -6.81 31.08
N GLU A 162 -7.24 -7.85 30.92
CA GLU A 162 -5.79 -7.78 31.15
C GLU A 162 -5.08 -6.82 30.18
N PHE A 163 -5.39 -6.84 28.87
CA PHE A 163 -4.81 -5.86 27.92
C PHE A 163 -5.39 -4.46 28.11
N TYR A 164 -6.66 -4.37 28.51
CA TYR A 164 -7.29 -3.10 28.86
C TYR A 164 -6.51 -2.43 30.01
N ASP A 165 -6.08 -3.20 31.01
CA ASP A 165 -5.27 -2.68 32.12
C ASP A 165 -3.85 -2.30 31.66
N MET A 166 -3.20 -3.09 30.80
CA MET A 166 -1.89 -2.76 30.22
C MET A 166 -1.88 -1.42 29.48
N ALA A 167 -2.95 -1.12 28.76
CA ALA A 167 -3.06 0.08 27.93
C ALA A 167 -2.95 1.39 28.75
N ARG A 168 -3.13 1.35 30.08
CA ARG A 168 -2.92 2.52 30.95
C ARG A 168 -1.50 3.07 30.89
N GLY A 169 -0.51 2.26 30.51
CA GLY A 169 0.89 2.69 30.39
C GLY A 169 1.20 3.53 29.15
N ILE A 170 0.31 3.60 28.16
CA ILE A 170 0.56 4.25 26.85
C ILE A 170 1.04 5.70 27.00
N PRO A 171 0.39 6.59 27.78
CA PRO A 171 0.82 8.00 27.83
C PRO A 171 2.24 8.18 28.35
N VAL A 172 2.70 7.29 29.24
CA VAL A 172 4.06 7.34 29.79
C VAL A 172 5.06 6.75 28.81
N SER A 173 4.73 5.64 28.13
CA SER A 173 5.64 5.02 27.16
C SER A 173 5.93 5.92 25.94
N CYS A 174 5.02 6.83 25.59
CA CYS A 174 5.24 7.79 24.50
C CYS A 174 6.24 8.92 24.84
N LYS A 175 6.74 9.02 26.07
CA LYS A 175 7.70 10.06 26.45
C LYS A 175 9.10 9.70 25.96
N ASN A 176 9.83 10.69 25.44
CA ASN A 176 11.21 10.53 25.00
C ASN A 176 12.09 9.89 26.10
N GLY A 177 12.85 8.85 25.72
CA GLY A 177 13.77 8.14 26.62
C GLY A 177 13.15 7.01 27.43
N VAL A 178 11.83 6.78 27.35
CA VAL A 178 11.19 5.61 27.97
C VAL A 178 11.37 4.39 27.08
N SER A 179 12.00 3.33 27.62
CA SER A 179 12.22 2.05 26.92
C SER A 179 11.21 0.97 27.27
N ARG A 180 10.54 1.07 28.43
CA ARG A 180 9.51 0.11 28.87
C ARG A 180 8.25 0.23 28.00
N CYS A 181 7.68 -0.91 27.61
CA CYS A 181 6.39 -0.95 26.94
C CYS A 181 5.25 -0.57 27.92
N PRO A 182 4.06 -0.15 27.43
CA PRO A 182 2.90 0.16 28.28
C PRO A 182 2.56 -0.88 29.35
N ALA A 183 2.61 -2.18 29.03
CA ALA A 183 2.34 -3.23 30.01
C ALA A 183 3.34 -3.19 31.18
N GLN A 184 4.64 -3.07 30.88
CA GLN A 184 5.72 -2.95 31.86
C GLN A 184 5.59 -1.68 32.70
N VAL A 185 5.20 -0.57 32.08
CA VAL A 185 4.93 0.68 32.80
C VAL A 185 3.74 0.52 33.76
N ASN A 186 2.61 -0.02 33.29
CA ASN A 186 1.40 -0.13 34.11
C ASN A 186 1.58 -1.09 35.30
N TYR A 187 2.29 -2.20 35.11
CA TYR A 187 2.52 -3.18 36.18
C TYR A 187 3.81 -2.93 36.98
N ASP A 188 4.55 -1.88 36.64
CA ASP A 188 5.86 -1.54 37.21
C ASP A 188 6.78 -2.77 37.31
N THR A 189 7.08 -3.36 36.16
CA THR A 189 7.92 -4.55 36.04
C THR A 189 8.85 -4.45 34.85
N ASP A 190 10.00 -5.13 34.94
CA ASP A 190 10.91 -5.35 33.82
C ASP A 190 10.68 -6.71 33.15
N ASP A 191 9.74 -7.51 33.67
CA ASP A 191 9.40 -8.81 33.09
C ASP A 191 8.83 -8.66 31.69
N THR A 192 9.14 -9.63 30.83
CA THR A 192 8.43 -9.77 29.55
C THR A 192 6.98 -10.17 29.80
N MET A 193 6.09 -9.91 28.84
CA MET A 193 4.68 -10.31 28.93
C MET A 193 4.54 -11.81 29.26
N PHE A 194 5.30 -12.68 28.58
CA PHE A 194 5.23 -14.13 28.79
C PHE A 194 5.64 -14.55 30.20
N LYS A 195 6.71 -13.96 30.74
CA LYS A 195 7.13 -14.21 32.12
C LYS A 195 6.04 -13.74 33.08
N TYR A 196 5.58 -12.49 32.94
CA TYR A 196 4.56 -11.93 33.80
C TYR A 196 3.25 -12.73 33.75
N PHE A 197 2.82 -13.17 32.57
CA PHE A 197 1.63 -13.99 32.39
C PHE A 197 1.76 -15.37 33.00
N THR A 198 2.96 -15.96 32.97
CA THR A 198 3.23 -17.24 33.61
C THR A 198 3.05 -17.11 35.12
N ASP A 199 3.67 -16.10 35.71
CA ASP A 199 3.62 -15.86 37.16
C ASP A 199 2.21 -15.53 37.66
N ARG A 200 1.37 -14.91 36.81
CA ARG A 200 -0.04 -14.61 37.09
C ARG A 200 -1.01 -15.76 36.77
N GLY A 201 -0.55 -16.83 36.12
CA GLY A 201 -1.41 -17.93 35.67
C GLY A 201 -2.31 -17.57 34.47
N TRP A 202 -1.97 -16.55 33.70
CA TRP A 202 -2.76 -16.06 32.56
C TRP A 202 -2.43 -16.74 31.23
N ILE A 203 -1.31 -17.47 31.14
CA ILE A 203 -0.88 -18.18 29.92
C ILE A 203 -1.98 -19.09 29.32
N PRO A 204 -2.71 -19.92 30.08
CA PRO A 204 -3.76 -20.75 29.51
C PRO A 204 -4.87 -19.93 28.82
N LYS A 205 -5.26 -18.80 29.43
CA LYS A 205 -6.25 -17.88 28.87
C LYS A 205 -5.72 -17.24 27.58
N PHE A 206 -4.47 -16.77 27.60
CA PHE A 206 -3.79 -16.22 26.44
C PHE A 206 -3.73 -17.21 25.26
N HIS A 207 -3.25 -18.44 25.49
CA HIS A 207 -3.18 -19.48 24.45
C HIS A 207 -4.58 -19.84 23.91
N LYS A 208 -5.59 -19.92 24.77
CA LYS A 208 -6.98 -20.19 24.37
C LYS A 208 -7.51 -19.07 23.45
N THR A 209 -7.26 -17.80 23.79
CA THR A 209 -7.69 -16.64 22.99
C THR A 209 -7.03 -16.64 21.61
N LEU A 210 -5.70 -16.78 21.55
CA LEU A 210 -4.97 -16.79 20.28
C LEU A 210 -5.34 -18.00 19.41
N SER A 211 -5.51 -19.18 20.01
CA SER A 211 -5.93 -20.38 19.28
C SER A 211 -7.31 -20.22 18.64
N GLY A 212 -8.26 -19.59 19.34
CA GLY A 212 -9.59 -19.28 18.80
C GLY A 212 -9.51 -18.29 17.63
N GLY A 213 -8.72 -17.22 17.78
CA GLY A 213 -8.50 -16.25 16.71
C GLY A 213 -7.83 -16.85 15.48
N ALA A 214 -6.87 -17.78 15.66
CA ALA A 214 -6.22 -18.47 14.55
C ALA A 214 -7.20 -19.36 13.77
N VAL A 215 -8.10 -20.06 14.47
CA VAL A 215 -9.15 -20.88 13.86
C VAL A 215 -10.14 -20.00 13.08
N ALA A 216 -10.60 -18.90 13.69
CA ALA A 216 -11.57 -17.99 13.08
C ALA A 216 -11.10 -17.36 11.76
N GLN A 217 -9.80 -17.11 11.64
CA GLN A 217 -9.19 -16.44 10.48
C GLN A 217 -8.62 -17.41 9.44
N ALA A 218 -8.57 -18.71 9.76
CA ALA A 218 -8.03 -19.72 8.85
C ALA A 218 -8.75 -19.79 7.50
N PRO A 219 -10.10 -19.74 7.40
CA PRO A 219 -10.77 -19.84 6.10
C PRO A 219 -10.31 -18.77 5.10
N GLY A 220 -10.20 -17.50 5.54
CA GLY A 220 -9.72 -16.41 4.69
C GLY A 220 -8.28 -16.60 4.25
N ILE A 221 -7.41 -17.06 5.16
CA ILE A 221 -5.99 -17.33 4.87
C ILE A 221 -5.84 -18.44 3.83
N ILE A 222 -6.62 -19.51 3.95
CA ILE A 222 -6.57 -20.66 3.06
C ILE A 222 -7.12 -20.32 1.66
N GLN A 223 -8.19 -19.51 1.57
CA GLN A 223 -8.95 -19.33 0.33
C GLN A 223 -8.56 -18.09 -0.48
N ASP A 224 -7.95 -17.06 0.13
CA ASP A 224 -7.68 -15.79 -0.56
C ASP A 224 -6.24 -15.58 -1.02
N TYR A 225 -5.31 -16.46 -0.61
CA TYR A 225 -3.94 -16.52 -1.14
C TYR A 225 -3.80 -17.77 -2.05
N PRO A 226 -3.09 -17.67 -3.20
CA PRO A 226 -3.02 -18.74 -4.21
C PRO A 226 -2.10 -19.91 -3.78
N TRP A 227 -2.46 -20.62 -2.71
CA TRP A 227 -1.71 -21.77 -2.22
C TRP A 227 -1.67 -22.95 -3.21
N GLU A 228 -2.59 -22.99 -4.17
CA GLU A 228 -2.60 -23.97 -5.26
C GLU A 228 -1.32 -23.95 -6.11
N GLU A 229 -0.66 -22.78 -6.22
CA GLU A 229 0.60 -22.64 -6.96
C GLU A 229 1.76 -23.41 -6.31
N VAL A 230 1.63 -23.71 -5.02
CA VAL A 230 2.63 -24.40 -4.20
C VAL A 230 2.10 -25.70 -3.59
N ALA A 231 0.95 -26.20 -4.07
CA ALA A 231 0.28 -27.37 -3.51
C ALA A 231 1.07 -28.69 -3.61
N THR A 232 2.14 -28.73 -4.39
CA THR A 232 3.04 -29.89 -4.52
C THR A 232 4.37 -29.70 -3.78
N SER A 233 4.61 -28.51 -3.22
CA SER A 233 5.83 -28.18 -2.48
C SER A 233 5.72 -28.59 -1.00
N THR A 234 6.87 -28.59 -0.32
CA THR A 234 6.89 -28.56 1.14
C THR A 234 6.79 -27.10 1.59
N VAL A 235 5.77 -26.78 2.39
CA VAL A 235 5.64 -25.46 3.01
C VAL A 235 6.21 -25.52 4.43
N LEU A 236 7.26 -24.74 4.70
CA LEU A 236 7.87 -24.64 6.02
C LEU A 236 7.30 -23.42 6.77
N ASP A 237 6.57 -23.69 7.85
CA ASP A 237 5.95 -22.71 8.74
C ASP A 237 6.96 -22.30 9.84
N ILE A 238 7.55 -21.13 9.69
CA ILE A 238 8.53 -20.54 10.61
C ILE A 238 7.78 -19.90 11.77
N GLY A 239 8.10 -20.31 13.00
CA GLY A 239 7.32 -19.90 14.17
C GLY A 239 5.90 -20.48 14.14
N GLY A 240 5.71 -21.65 13.51
CA GLY A 240 4.39 -22.27 13.29
C GLY A 240 3.65 -22.70 14.56
N GLY A 241 4.27 -22.54 15.73
CA GLY A 241 3.70 -22.86 17.03
C GLY A 241 3.26 -24.32 17.11
N GLY A 242 2.04 -24.54 17.60
CA GLY A 242 1.44 -25.88 17.65
C GLY A 242 1.05 -26.49 16.30
N GLY A 243 1.23 -25.78 15.18
CA GLY A 243 0.98 -26.27 13.81
C GLY A 243 -0.42 -26.03 13.26
N GLY A 244 -1.20 -25.11 13.83
CA GLY A 244 -2.58 -24.89 13.41
C GLY A 244 -2.74 -24.39 11.97
N LEU A 245 -1.84 -23.51 11.52
CA LEU A 245 -1.84 -22.98 10.14
C LEU A 245 -1.49 -24.10 9.16
N ILE A 246 -0.32 -24.72 9.32
CA ILE A 246 0.12 -25.79 8.43
C ILE A 246 -0.88 -26.95 8.40
N ALA A 247 -1.48 -27.35 9.53
CA ALA A 247 -2.51 -28.38 9.55
C ALA A 247 -3.74 -28.01 8.71
N SER A 248 -4.09 -26.72 8.63
CA SER A 248 -5.23 -26.25 7.83
C SER A 248 -4.88 -26.28 6.34
N LEU A 249 -3.68 -25.86 5.96
CA LEU A 249 -3.17 -25.96 4.58
C LEU A 249 -3.13 -27.41 4.10
N LEU A 250 -2.59 -28.30 4.92
CA LEU A 250 -2.48 -29.74 4.64
C LEU A 250 -3.85 -30.43 4.54
N ARG A 251 -4.90 -29.89 5.19
CA ARG A 251 -6.26 -30.40 5.03
C ARG A 251 -6.86 -30.00 3.69
N GLU A 252 -6.57 -28.80 3.20
CA GLU A 252 -7.08 -28.33 1.91
C GLU A 252 -6.30 -28.98 0.74
N TYR A 253 -4.97 -28.92 0.80
CA TYR A 253 -4.08 -29.35 -0.29
C TYR A 253 -3.45 -30.71 0.01
N LYS A 254 -4.12 -31.79 -0.41
CA LYS A 254 -3.74 -33.19 -0.09
C LYS A 254 -2.39 -33.66 -0.61
N THR A 255 -1.81 -32.93 -1.56
CA THR A 255 -0.47 -33.21 -2.12
C THR A 255 0.63 -32.42 -1.42
N MET A 256 0.27 -31.40 -0.63
CA MET A 256 1.21 -30.52 0.04
C MET A 256 1.89 -31.29 1.17
N LYS A 257 3.17 -30.99 1.40
CA LYS A 257 3.91 -31.46 2.58
C LYS A 257 4.16 -30.28 3.51
N GLY A 258 4.21 -30.58 4.81
CA GLY A 258 4.43 -29.57 5.84
C GLY A 258 5.79 -29.71 6.49
N ALA A 259 6.32 -28.60 6.96
CA ALA A 259 7.38 -28.53 7.94
C ALA A 259 7.11 -27.38 8.92
N ILE A 260 7.65 -27.46 10.13
CA ILE A 260 7.58 -26.41 11.15
C ILE A 260 8.98 -26.18 11.69
N LEU A 261 9.38 -24.91 11.82
CA LEU A 261 10.55 -24.50 12.60
C LEU A 261 10.08 -23.77 13.85
N GLU A 262 10.44 -24.27 15.03
CA GLU A 262 10.09 -23.68 16.32
C GLU A 262 11.15 -23.99 17.40
N VAL A 263 11.10 -23.25 18.51
CA VAL A 263 11.96 -23.49 19.66
C VAL A 263 11.63 -24.86 20.31
N PRO A 264 12.59 -25.50 21.00
CA PRO A 264 12.45 -26.89 21.46
C PRO A 264 11.18 -27.17 22.28
N ARG A 265 10.83 -26.26 23.20
CA ARG A 265 9.63 -26.44 24.04
C ARG A 265 8.33 -26.47 23.22
N VAL A 266 8.26 -25.70 22.14
CA VAL A 266 7.05 -25.57 21.31
C VAL A 266 6.98 -26.69 20.29
N ILE A 267 8.12 -27.13 19.73
CA ILE A 267 8.12 -28.25 18.79
C ILE A 267 7.60 -29.54 19.44
N GLU A 268 7.87 -29.77 20.73
CA GLU A 268 7.37 -30.96 21.44
C GLU A 268 5.83 -30.98 21.45
N GLN A 269 5.21 -29.81 21.58
CA GLN A 269 3.76 -29.68 21.45
C GLN A 269 3.28 -29.95 20.02
N ALA A 270 4.02 -29.52 19.00
CA ALA A 270 3.71 -29.81 17.61
C ALA A 270 3.82 -31.33 17.32
N LYS A 271 4.90 -31.99 17.77
CA LYS A 271 5.09 -33.44 17.69
C LYS A 271 3.91 -34.19 18.31
N TYR A 272 3.49 -33.79 19.52
CA TYR A 272 2.29 -34.34 20.16
C TYR A 272 1.04 -34.12 19.31
N ASN A 273 0.83 -32.90 18.79
CA ASN A 273 -0.36 -32.56 18.03
C ASN A 273 -0.50 -33.37 16.71
N PHE A 274 0.59 -33.65 16.01
CA PHE A 274 0.57 -34.37 14.73
C PHE A 274 0.73 -35.89 14.85
N HIS A 275 1.44 -36.39 15.86
CA HIS A 275 1.83 -37.81 15.90
C HIS A 275 1.35 -38.59 17.14
N SER A 276 0.82 -37.92 18.17
CA SER A 276 0.21 -38.62 19.30
C SER A 276 -1.14 -39.23 18.91
N PRO A 277 -1.55 -40.38 19.48
CA PRO A 277 -2.90 -40.92 19.29
C PRO A 277 -4.00 -39.91 19.63
N GLU A 278 -3.81 -39.06 20.64
CA GLU A 278 -4.75 -37.99 21.04
C GLU A 278 -4.45 -36.63 20.38
N GLY A 279 -3.52 -36.60 19.41
CA GLY A 279 -3.09 -35.38 18.72
C GLY A 279 -4.21 -34.73 17.90
N ARG A 280 -4.32 -33.40 17.99
CA ARG A 280 -5.37 -32.60 17.31
C ARG A 280 -5.27 -32.61 15.78
N TYR A 281 -4.08 -32.86 15.24
CA TYR A 281 -3.75 -32.80 13.81
C TYR A 281 -3.28 -34.15 13.26
N ARG A 282 -3.54 -35.25 13.99
CA ARG A 282 -3.18 -36.62 13.58
C ARG A 282 -3.72 -37.02 12.21
N ASP A 283 -4.84 -36.43 11.80
CA ASP A 283 -5.48 -36.68 10.50
C ASP A 283 -4.60 -36.26 9.31
N VAL A 284 -3.67 -35.32 9.51
CA VAL A 284 -2.73 -34.85 8.50
C VAL A 284 -1.26 -35.16 8.83
N GLY A 285 -0.98 -35.88 9.91
CA GLY A 285 0.39 -36.21 10.34
C GLY A 285 1.23 -36.96 9.30
N HIS A 286 0.60 -37.70 8.38
CA HIS A 286 1.27 -38.37 7.26
C HIS A 286 1.83 -37.40 6.18
N GLN A 287 1.43 -36.13 6.20
CA GLN A 287 1.92 -35.08 5.30
C GLN A 287 3.05 -34.24 5.90
N ILE A 288 3.33 -34.41 7.19
CA ILE A 288 4.41 -33.73 7.92
C ILE A 288 5.12 -34.78 8.79
N PRO A 289 6.13 -35.48 8.26
CA PRO A 289 6.79 -36.53 9.03
C PRO A 289 7.58 -35.93 10.21
N PRO A 290 7.89 -36.71 11.27
CA PRO A 290 8.51 -36.18 12.49
C PRO A 290 9.82 -35.40 12.27
N GLU A 291 10.61 -35.76 11.26
CA GLU A 291 11.84 -35.07 10.86
C GLU A 291 11.60 -33.65 10.30
N ASN A 292 10.39 -33.34 9.85
CA ASN A 292 9.98 -32.02 9.40
C ASN A 292 9.46 -31.12 10.55
N LEU A 293 9.48 -31.61 11.79
CA LEU A 293 9.23 -30.83 13.00
C LEU A 293 10.57 -30.45 13.61
N ILE A 294 11.07 -29.29 13.18
CA ILE A 294 12.47 -28.88 13.29
C ILE A 294 12.63 -27.95 14.51
N GLU A 295 13.56 -28.32 15.37
CA GLU A 295 14.01 -27.50 16.50
C GLU A 295 15.02 -26.47 16.00
N GLY A 296 14.78 -25.18 16.28
CA GLY A 296 15.76 -24.16 15.95
C GLY A 296 15.33 -22.74 16.32
N ASP A 297 16.20 -21.79 15.99
CA ASP A 297 16.01 -20.36 16.18
C ASP A 297 16.23 -19.66 14.83
N PHE A 298 15.18 -18.99 14.33
CA PHE A 298 15.23 -18.25 13.06
C PHE A 298 16.20 -17.05 13.09
N PHE A 299 16.64 -16.60 14.27
CA PHE A 299 17.69 -15.59 14.40
C PHE A 299 19.08 -16.16 14.07
N GLU A 300 19.25 -17.47 14.20
CA GLU A 300 20.51 -18.16 13.94
C GLU A 300 20.50 -18.78 12.54
N GLU A 301 19.59 -19.73 12.30
CA GLU A 301 19.55 -20.52 11.07
C GLU A 301 18.12 -20.93 10.70
N VAL A 302 17.85 -20.99 9.39
CA VAL A 302 16.58 -21.48 8.84
C VAL A 302 16.89 -22.68 7.94
N PRO A 303 16.19 -23.82 8.06
CA PRO A 303 16.40 -24.99 7.21
C PRO A 303 16.03 -24.68 5.76
N PRO A 304 16.76 -25.20 4.75
CA PRO A 304 16.41 -24.99 3.34
C PRO A 304 15.02 -25.50 2.97
N SER A 305 14.28 -24.69 2.20
CA SER A 305 12.96 -25.03 1.68
C SER A 305 12.63 -24.17 0.46
N ASP A 306 11.72 -24.64 -0.39
CA ASP A 306 11.23 -23.89 -1.54
C ASP A 306 10.23 -22.80 -1.11
N VAL A 307 9.39 -23.10 -0.13
CA VAL A 307 8.28 -22.22 0.27
C VAL A 307 8.27 -22.08 1.78
N TYR A 308 8.37 -20.84 2.24
CA TYR A 308 8.22 -20.51 3.64
C TYR A 308 6.91 -19.79 3.88
N THR A 309 6.35 -19.98 5.07
CA THR A 309 5.36 -19.06 5.62
C THR A 309 5.75 -18.66 7.03
N ILE A 310 5.40 -17.44 7.42
CA ILE A 310 5.64 -16.92 8.77
C ILE A 310 4.43 -16.07 9.14
N LYS A 311 3.85 -16.32 10.32
CA LYS A 311 2.60 -15.69 10.73
C LYS A 311 2.72 -15.09 12.12
N TRP A 312 2.42 -13.80 12.26
CA TRP A 312 2.45 -13.09 13.54
C TRP A 312 3.77 -13.30 14.29
N CYS A 313 4.89 -12.99 13.64
CA CYS A 313 6.23 -13.15 14.22
C CYS A 313 7.11 -11.92 14.00
N LEU A 314 7.17 -11.39 12.77
CA LEU A 314 7.96 -10.21 12.43
C LEU A 314 7.41 -8.93 13.10
N HIS A 315 6.12 -8.90 13.46
CA HIS A 315 5.51 -7.79 14.20
C HIS A 315 5.95 -7.69 15.68
N ASP A 316 6.52 -8.75 16.25
CA ASP A 316 7.07 -8.74 17.61
C ASP A 316 8.38 -7.94 17.69
N TRP A 317 8.97 -7.60 16.53
CA TRP A 317 10.33 -7.10 16.41
C TRP A 317 10.42 -5.76 15.70
N ASP A 318 11.46 -5.00 16.04
CA ASP A 318 11.87 -3.83 15.27
C ASP A 318 12.43 -4.22 13.88
N ASP A 319 12.74 -3.21 13.05
CA ASP A 319 13.21 -3.46 11.69
C ASP A 319 14.60 -4.11 11.65
N GLN A 320 15.46 -3.85 12.63
CA GLN A 320 16.79 -4.47 12.67
C GLN A 320 16.68 -5.99 12.84
N LYS A 321 15.86 -6.42 13.79
CA LYS A 321 15.62 -7.84 14.06
C LYS A 321 14.78 -8.51 12.97
N ALA A 322 13.75 -7.83 12.47
CA ALA A 322 12.98 -8.34 11.34
C ALA A 322 13.88 -8.56 10.10
N SER A 323 14.79 -7.62 9.81
CA SER A 323 15.74 -7.76 8.71
C SER A 323 16.70 -8.93 8.90
N GLN A 324 17.13 -9.21 10.14
CA GLN A 324 17.97 -10.38 10.44
C GLN A 324 17.24 -11.69 10.10
N ILE A 325 15.97 -11.82 10.53
CA ILE A 325 15.14 -12.99 10.25
C ILE A 325 14.96 -13.16 8.73
N LEU A 326 14.53 -12.10 8.05
CA LEU A 326 14.30 -12.12 6.59
C LEU A 326 15.57 -12.47 5.81
N THR A 327 16.74 -12.00 6.27
CA THR A 327 18.04 -12.33 5.68
C THR A 327 18.40 -13.80 5.87
N ASN A 328 18.12 -14.38 7.04
CA ASN A 328 18.36 -15.80 7.30
C ASN A 328 17.46 -16.69 6.43
N ILE A 329 16.18 -16.33 6.30
CA ILE A 329 15.26 -17.01 5.38
C ILE A 329 15.77 -16.87 3.94
N ARG A 330 16.26 -15.68 3.55
CA ARG A 330 16.77 -15.44 2.20
C ARG A 330 17.96 -16.31 1.86
N LYS A 331 18.85 -16.56 2.83
CA LYS A 331 20.01 -17.45 2.66
C LYS A 331 19.60 -18.91 2.53
N ALA A 332 18.52 -19.32 3.21
CA ALA A 332 18.06 -20.70 3.26
C ALA A 332 17.19 -21.10 2.07
N ILE A 333 16.43 -20.16 1.48
CA ILE A 333 15.51 -20.47 0.39
C ILE A 333 16.24 -21.07 -0.82
N THR A 334 15.68 -22.16 -1.34
CA THR A 334 16.18 -22.85 -2.54
C THR A 334 15.75 -22.11 -3.80
N GLU A 335 16.50 -22.25 -4.90
CA GLU A 335 16.15 -21.62 -6.18
C GLU A 335 15.20 -22.53 -6.98
N THR A 336 13.90 -22.24 -6.93
CA THR A 336 12.86 -22.88 -7.74
C THR A 336 11.90 -21.84 -8.34
N PRO A 337 11.17 -22.15 -9.43
CA PRO A 337 10.18 -21.23 -10.00
C PRO A 337 9.09 -20.78 -9.03
N ASN A 338 8.84 -21.58 -7.99
CA ASN A 338 7.79 -21.34 -6.99
C ASN A 338 8.32 -20.72 -5.70
N SER A 339 9.61 -20.42 -5.63
CA SER A 339 10.26 -20.00 -4.38
C SER A 339 9.67 -18.69 -3.87
N ARG A 340 9.17 -18.73 -2.63
CA ARG A 340 8.55 -17.56 -2.00
C ARG A 340 8.51 -17.68 -0.49
N LEU A 341 8.42 -16.53 0.16
CA LEU A 341 8.07 -16.37 1.57
C LEU A 341 6.70 -15.70 1.65
N VAL A 342 5.74 -16.36 2.32
CA VAL A 342 4.39 -15.85 2.57
C VAL A 342 4.29 -15.35 3.99
N ILE A 343 4.34 -14.03 4.17
CA ILE A 343 4.22 -13.37 5.48
C ILE A 343 2.75 -13.09 5.77
N LEU A 344 2.24 -13.59 6.89
CA LEU A 344 0.87 -13.40 7.33
C LEU A 344 0.81 -12.44 8.52
N GLU A 345 0.78 -11.14 8.23
CA GLU A 345 0.79 -10.05 9.22
C GLU A 345 -0.19 -8.93 8.86
N SER A 346 -0.45 -8.03 9.81
CA SER A 346 -1.28 -6.88 9.51
C SER A 346 -0.50 -5.86 8.68
N VAL A 347 -1.20 -5.23 7.73
CA VAL A 347 -0.67 -4.11 6.97
C VAL A 347 -1.42 -2.85 7.41
N LEU A 348 -0.68 -1.85 7.89
CA LEU A 348 -1.26 -0.59 8.31
C LEU A 348 -1.99 0.08 7.14
N LYS A 349 -3.24 0.47 7.39
CA LYS A 349 -4.11 1.11 6.40
C LYS A 349 -5.02 2.13 7.09
N ASP A 350 -5.30 3.23 6.40
CA ASP A 350 -6.28 4.23 6.82
C ASP A 350 -7.73 3.77 6.63
N GLY A 351 -8.69 4.65 6.91
CA GLY A 351 -10.12 4.37 6.73
C GLY A 351 -10.75 3.55 7.86
N HIS A 352 -12.06 3.33 7.73
CA HIS A 352 -12.85 2.57 8.69
C HIS A 352 -12.46 1.10 8.70
N MET A 353 -12.25 0.53 7.52
CA MET A 353 -11.92 -0.88 7.35
C MET A 353 -10.46 -1.18 7.75
N GLY A 354 -9.57 -0.19 7.69
CA GLY A 354 -8.20 -0.29 8.21
C GLY A 354 -8.04 -0.16 9.73
N ARG A 355 -9.11 0.11 10.49
CA ARG A 355 -9.00 0.37 11.95
C ARG A 355 -8.38 -0.77 12.75
N MET A 356 -8.57 -2.01 12.30
CA MET A 356 -8.06 -3.18 13.02
C MET A 356 -6.55 -3.28 12.96
N SER A 357 -5.90 -2.91 11.85
CA SER A 357 -4.42 -2.92 11.78
C SER A 357 -3.81 -1.85 12.69
N ARG A 358 -4.46 -0.69 12.81
CA ARG A 358 -4.05 0.37 13.75
C ARG A 358 -4.19 -0.06 15.22
N TYR A 359 -5.25 -0.81 15.55
CA TYR A 359 -5.37 -1.39 16.89
C TYR A 359 -4.38 -2.53 17.14
N ALA A 360 -4.07 -3.34 16.13
CA ALA A 360 -3.03 -4.36 16.23
C ALA A 360 -1.66 -3.73 16.55
N ASP A 361 -1.30 -2.66 15.84
CA ASP A 361 -0.06 -1.89 16.07
C ASP A 361 0.07 -1.38 17.50
N MET A 362 -0.97 -0.71 17.99
CA MET A 362 -1.00 -0.28 19.38
C MET A 362 -0.90 -1.45 20.36
N ASN A 363 -1.53 -2.59 20.08
CA ASN A 363 -1.45 -3.76 20.96
C ASN A 363 -0.04 -4.37 20.97
N MET A 364 0.67 -4.40 19.84
CA MET A 364 2.06 -4.89 19.78
C MET A 364 3.00 -3.96 20.55
N MET A 365 2.83 -2.64 20.38
CA MET A 365 3.51 -1.66 21.20
C MET A 365 3.20 -1.88 22.69
N VAL A 366 1.93 -2.08 23.06
CA VAL A 366 1.47 -2.25 24.46
C VAL A 366 2.06 -3.50 25.11
N ALA A 367 2.00 -4.64 24.42
CA ALA A 367 2.27 -5.95 25.00
C ALA A 367 3.77 -6.27 25.01
N VAL A 368 4.46 -6.05 23.89
CA VAL A 368 5.82 -6.56 23.67
C VAL A 368 6.80 -5.51 23.12
N GLY A 369 6.35 -4.28 22.86
CA GLY A 369 7.17 -3.24 22.24
C GLY A 369 7.38 -3.47 20.73
N GLY A 370 6.59 -4.35 20.13
CA GLY A 370 6.56 -4.61 18.69
C GLY A 370 5.78 -3.54 17.93
N LYS A 371 5.57 -3.78 16.63
CA LYS A 371 4.87 -2.87 15.73
C LYS A 371 4.30 -3.59 14.51
N GLU A 372 3.20 -3.07 13.99
CA GLU A 372 2.77 -3.40 12.63
C GLU A 372 3.44 -2.44 11.63
N ARG A 373 3.38 -2.77 10.34
CA ARG A 373 4.05 -2.02 9.28
C ARG A 373 3.09 -1.65 8.16
N ASP A 374 3.29 -0.49 7.56
CA ASP A 374 2.62 -0.13 6.30
C ASP A 374 3.32 -0.80 5.11
N GLU A 375 2.70 -0.72 3.93
CA GLU A 375 3.26 -1.31 2.71
C GLU A 375 4.64 -0.75 2.36
N LYS A 376 4.90 0.54 2.62
CA LYS A 376 6.20 1.17 2.30
C LYS A 376 7.31 0.62 3.18
N GLN A 377 7.02 0.38 4.45
CA GLN A 377 7.94 -0.26 5.39
C GLN A 377 8.19 -1.72 5.01
N TRP A 378 7.16 -2.46 4.59
CA TRP A 378 7.33 -3.83 4.08
C TRP A 378 8.18 -3.91 2.82
N ARG A 379 7.95 -3.03 1.83
CA ARG A 379 8.77 -2.95 0.61
C ARG A 379 10.23 -2.68 0.94
N ARG A 380 10.49 -1.71 1.83
CA ARG A 380 11.85 -1.42 2.30
C ARG A 380 12.53 -2.64 2.92
N LEU A 381 11.83 -3.35 3.81
CA LEU A 381 12.37 -4.57 4.42
C LEU A 381 12.67 -5.65 3.38
N ALA A 382 11.80 -5.82 2.38
CA ALA A 382 12.03 -6.74 1.27
C ALA A 382 13.33 -6.39 0.54
N ASP A 383 13.45 -5.14 0.09
CA ASP A 383 14.58 -4.64 -0.70
C ASP A 383 15.92 -4.78 0.05
N GLU A 384 15.93 -4.41 1.33
CA GLU A 384 17.12 -4.46 2.18
C GLU A 384 17.59 -5.88 2.48
N THR A 385 16.71 -6.87 2.32
CA THR A 385 16.98 -8.28 2.67
C THR A 385 16.96 -9.23 1.47
N GLY A 386 16.97 -8.69 0.25
CA GLY A 386 17.15 -9.47 -0.99
C GLY A 386 15.88 -10.13 -1.53
N TRP A 387 14.72 -9.55 -1.20
CA TRP A 387 13.40 -9.98 -1.67
C TRP A 387 12.76 -8.89 -2.54
N ASP A 388 11.88 -9.31 -3.43
CA ASP A 388 10.89 -8.44 -4.09
C ASP A 388 9.52 -8.70 -3.45
N LEU A 389 8.83 -7.63 -3.05
CA LEU A 389 7.44 -7.72 -2.58
C LEU A 389 6.53 -7.75 -3.80
N ARG A 390 6.13 -8.98 -4.20
CA ARG A 390 5.32 -9.19 -5.40
C ARG A 390 3.89 -8.69 -5.24
N ALA A 391 3.23 -9.04 -4.12
CA ALA A 391 1.84 -8.68 -3.90
C ALA A 391 1.45 -8.71 -2.41
N ILE A 392 0.40 -7.95 -2.06
CA ILE A 392 -0.31 -8.01 -0.78
C ILE A 392 -1.74 -8.45 -1.05
N TYR A 393 -2.14 -9.58 -0.48
CA TYR A 393 -3.47 -10.16 -0.63
C TYR A 393 -4.31 -9.84 0.61
N HIS A 394 -5.45 -9.18 0.41
CA HIS A 394 -6.47 -9.04 1.44
C HIS A 394 -7.23 -10.34 1.64
N LEU A 395 -7.37 -10.76 2.90
CA LEU A 395 -7.94 -12.04 3.30
C LEU A 395 -9.30 -11.81 3.99
N ARG A 396 -10.38 -12.35 3.44
CA ARG A 396 -11.74 -12.14 3.97
C ARG A 396 -11.86 -12.72 5.38
N ASN A 397 -12.53 -11.97 6.26
CA ASN A 397 -12.76 -12.34 7.67
C ASN A 397 -11.45 -12.60 8.46
N SER A 398 -10.33 -12.06 7.99
CA SER A 398 -9.01 -12.18 8.60
C SER A 398 -8.39 -10.81 8.83
N TRP A 399 -7.64 -10.67 9.93
CA TRP A 399 -6.89 -9.45 10.24
C TRP A 399 -5.53 -9.35 9.56
N PRO A 400 -4.75 -10.44 9.36
CA PRO A 400 -3.55 -10.34 8.56
C PRO A 400 -3.91 -10.24 7.07
N CYS A 401 -2.97 -9.69 6.30
CA CYS A 401 -2.87 -9.88 4.87
C CYS A 401 -1.85 -10.99 4.59
N ALA A 402 -1.86 -11.57 3.39
CA ALA A 402 -0.73 -12.36 2.90
C ALA A 402 0.19 -11.45 2.08
N ILE A 403 1.42 -11.28 2.52
CA ILE A 403 2.45 -10.48 1.86
C ILE A 403 3.41 -11.47 1.19
N GLU A 404 3.45 -11.46 -0.14
CA GLU A 404 4.29 -12.38 -0.90
C GLU A 404 5.64 -11.75 -1.21
N PHE A 405 6.68 -12.32 -0.61
CA PHE A 405 8.07 -12.01 -0.92
C PHE A 405 8.64 -13.09 -1.84
N VAL A 406 9.26 -12.67 -2.94
CA VAL A 406 9.96 -13.56 -3.86
C VAL A 406 11.45 -13.26 -3.89
N PRO A 407 12.31 -14.27 -3.90
CA PRO A 407 13.75 -14.07 -3.79
C PRO A 407 14.29 -13.42 -5.08
N ILE A 408 15.14 -12.40 -4.93
CA ILE A 408 15.88 -11.82 -6.06
C ILE A 408 17.19 -12.59 -6.22
N TRP A 409 17.30 -13.39 -7.29
CA TRP A 409 18.50 -14.17 -7.58
C TRP A 409 19.54 -13.34 -8.34
N PRO A 410 20.84 -13.49 -8.05
CA PRO A 410 21.88 -12.92 -8.90
C PRO A 410 21.83 -13.56 -10.31
N PRO A 411 22.26 -12.86 -11.38
CA PRO A 411 22.25 -13.39 -12.74
C PRO A 411 23.07 -14.69 -12.82
N GLN A 412 22.50 -15.73 -13.42
CA GLN A 412 23.19 -17.01 -13.63
C GLN A 412 24.41 -16.81 -14.54
N GLY A 413 25.62 -17.12 -14.04
CA GLY A 413 26.88 -17.04 -14.80
C GLY A 413 27.97 -16.13 -14.23
N ALA A 414 27.77 -15.50 -13.07
CA ALA A 414 28.86 -14.80 -12.37
C ALA A 414 29.84 -15.81 -11.73
N PRO A 415 31.16 -15.71 -11.96
CA PRO A 415 32.12 -16.61 -11.33
C PRO A 415 32.06 -16.50 -9.80
N THR A 416 32.04 -17.63 -9.13
CA THR A 416 32.23 -17.76 -7.69
C THR A 416 33.69 -17.53 -7.32
N GLU A 417 34.08 -16.26 -7.13
CA GLU A 417 35.30 -15.96 -6.36
C GLU A 417 35.10 -14.77 -5.41
N SER A 418 35.32 -15.07 -4.13
CA SER A 418 35.45 -14.18 -2.99
C SER A 418 34.23 -13.34 -2.65
N VAL A 419 33.94 -13.26 -1.34
CA VAL A 419 33.08 -12.22 -0.76
C VAL A 419 33.71 -10.88 -1.13
N SER A 420 33.36 -10.37 -2.31
CA SER A 420 33.61 -9.00 -2.66
C SER A 420 32.63 -8.19 -1.83
N VAL A 421 33.20 -7.36 -0.97
CA VAL A 421 32.55 -6.23 -0.32
C VAL A 421 31.47 -5.71 -1.26
N VAL A 422 30.19 -5.84 -0.86
CA VAL A 422 29.06 -5.19 -1.55
C VAL A 422 29.55 -3.80 -1.88
N SER A 423 29.77 -3.55 -3.17
CA SER A 423 30.25 -2.26 -3.64
C SER A 423 29.27 -1.24 -3.08
N THR A 424 29.73 -0.49 -2.08
CA THR A 424 29.07 0.64 -1.44
C THR A 424 29.02 1.82 -2.41
N ARG A 425 28.67 1.57 -3.68
CA ARG A 425 28.35 2.65 -4.59
C ARG A 425 26.99 3.17 -4.17
N PRO A 426 26.85 4.49 -3.95
CA PRO A 426 25.54 5.07 -3.75
C PRO A 426 24.63 4.67 -4.91
N ARG A 427 23.40 4.20 -4.63
CA ARG A 427 22.32 4.04 -5.63
C ARG A 427 21.73 5.40 -6.03
N TYR A 428 22.61 6.39 -6.18
CA TYR A 428 22.33 7.74 -6.59
C TYR A 428 23.59 8.30 -7.22
N VAL A 429 23.40 9.27 -8.10
CA VAL A 429 24.47 10.08 -8.66
C VAL A 429 24.31 11.52 -8.19
N VAL A 430 25.40 12.25 -8.14
CA VAL A 430 25.36 13.71 -7.95
C VAL A 430 25.75 14.34 -9.27
N ALA A 431 24.85 15.12 -9.87
CA ALA A 431 25.06 15.75 -11.15
C ALA A 431 24.53 17.19 -11.15
N ASP A 432 25.14 18.05 -11.96
CA ASP A 432 24.67 19.43 -12.12
C ASP A 432 23.35 19.45 -12.88
N MET A 433 22.34 20.09 -12.26
CA MET A 433 21.06 20.39 -12.86
C MET A 433 20.77 21.88 -12.78
N ARG A 434 20.08 22.41 -13.79
CA ARG A 434 19.92 23.85 -13.99
C ARG A 434 18.52 24.34 -13.58
N PHE A 435 18.46 25.22 -12.59
CA PHE A 435 17.23 25.77 -12.00
C PHE A 435 17.09 27.28 -12.24
N LEU A 436 15.87 27.78 -12.13
CA LEU A 436 15.59 29.21 -12.07
C LEU A 436 16.27 29.79 -10.82
N GLU A 437 16.89 30.98 -10.94
CA GLU A 437 17.33 31.74 -9.78
C GLU A 437 16.19 32.00 -8.78
N PRO A 438 16.45 32.19 -7.48
CA PRO A 438 15.41 32.54 -6.52
C PRO A 438 14.50 33.67 -7.02
N TRP A 439 13.19 33.40 -7.11
CA TRP A 439 12.27 34.30 -7.81
C TRP A 439 11.30 34.98 -6.86
N ASP A 440 11.44 36.30 -6.73
CA ASP A 440 10.63 37.14 -5.84
C ASP A 440 9.41 37.80 -6.54
N GLY A 441 9.28 37.62 -7.86
CA GLY A 441 8.20 38.17 -8.66
C GLY A 441 8.32 39.67 -9.00
N SER A 442 9.39 40.37 -8.57
CA SER A 442 9.58 41.81 -8.80
C SER A 442 9.67 42.17 -10.30
N ARG A 443 10.10 41.22 -11.13
CA ARG A 443 10.24 41.33 -12.60
C ARG A 443 9.05 40.72 -13.37
N GLY A 444 7.94 40.41 -12.69
CA GLY A 444 6.80 39.70 -13.26
C GLY A 444 7.05 38.18 -13.36
N ASN A 445 6.36 37.51 -14.28
CA ASN A 445 6.63 36.10 -14.58
C ASN A 445 8.01 35.94 -15.23
N PRO A 446 8.75 34.86 -14.95
CA PRO A 446 9.86 34.44 -15.81
C PRO A 446 9.39 34.32 -17.26
N TYR A 447 10.22 34.70 -18.23
CA TYR A 447 9.92 34.46 -19.64
C TYR A 447 11.13 33.98 -20.43
N VAL A 448 10.86 33.22 -21.49
CA VAL A 448 11.84 32.88 -22.54
C VAL A 448 11.31 33.39 -23.87
N ARG A 449 12.12 34.17 -24.57
CA ARG A 449 11.78 34.83 -25.82
C ARG A 449 12.52 34.21 -27.01
N ILE A 450 11.76 33.72 -27.98
CA ILE A 450 12.27 33.20 -29.24
C ILE A 450 12.40 34.37 -30.22
N ASN A 451 13.57 34.52 -30.84
CA ASN A 451 13.89 35.58 -31.79
C ASN A 451 13.55 36.99 -31.24
N PRO A 452 14.25 37.45 -30.19
CA PRO A 452 14.01 38.78 -29.61
C PRO A 452 14.16 39.89 -30.66
N ALA A 453 13.20 40.82 -30.68
CA ALA A 453 13.35 42.05 -31.43
C ALA A 453 14.47 42.91 -30.82
N PRO A 454 15.11 43.82 -31.58
CA PRO A 454 16.12 44.72 -31.04
C PRO A 454 15.60 45.47 -29.81
N GLY A 455 16.37 45.43 -28.70
CA GLY A 455 15.98 46.06 -27.42
C GLY A 455 15.18 45.18 -26.47
N PHE A 456 14.93 43.91 -26.80
CA PHE A 456 14.26 42.94 -25.93
C PHE A 456 15.22 41.84 -25.49
N ASP A 457 15.24 41.54 -24.20
CA ASP A 457 16.04 40.45 -23.65
C ASP A 457 15.43 39.09 -23.96
N ARG A 458 16.29 38.07 -24.04
CA ARG A 458 15.88 36.68 -24.26
C ARG A 458 15.17 36.10 -23.03
N THR A 459 15.64 36.46 -21.83
CA THR A 459 15.07 36.08 -20.55
C THR A 459 15.11 37.28 -19.61
N ASN A 460 14.21 37.35 -18.63
CA ASN A 460 14.30 38.29 -17.51
C ASN A 460 14.89 37.66 -16.24
N PHE A 461 15.49 36.48 -16.37
CA PHE A 461 16.02 35.69 -15.27
C PHE A 461 17.34 35.04 -15.66
N GLU A 462 18.11 34.68 -14.64
CA GLU A 462 19.34 33.90 -14.77
C GLU A 462 19.12 32.44 -14.36
N TRP A 463 19.88 31.55 -14.99
CA TRP A 463 19.92 30.13 -14.63
C TRP A 463 21.01 29.87 -13.59
N GLN A 464 20.72 29.00 -12.63
CA GLN A 464 21.67 28.55 -11.61
C GLN A 464 21.87 27.04 -11.69
N ASP A 465 23.12 26.61 -11.75
CA ASP A 465 23.47 25.19 -11.70
C ASP A 465 23.64 24.75 -10.25
N HIS A 466 22.99 23.65 -9.88
CA HIS A 466 23.07 23.04 -8.56
C HIS A 466 23.50 21.59 -8.69
N ALA A 467 24.39 21.14 -7.80
CA ALA A 467 24.70 19.74 -7.65
C ALA A 467 23.51 19.03 -6.98
N VAL A 468 22.84 18.15 -7.73
CA VAL A 468 21.62 17.45 -7.28
C VAL A 468 21.91 15.98 -7.08
N THR A 469 21.47 15.43 -5.94
CA THR A 469 21.40 13.98 -5.73
C THR A 469 20.19 13.42 -6.48
N ILE A 470 20.46 12.57 -7.47
CA ILE A 470 19.47 11.92 -8.32
C ILE A 470 19.53 10.42 -8.06
N GLN A 471 18.45 9.85 -7.52
CA GLN A 471 18.40 8.46 -7.09
C GLN A 471 18.13 7.54 -8.27
N ASP A 472 18.82 6.40 -8.31
CA ASP A 472 18.52 5.35 -9.26
C ASP A 472 17.21 4.67 -8.88
N ALA A 473 16.22 4.80 -9.76
CA ALA A 473 14.90 4.22 -9.63
C ALA A 473 14.83 2.76 -10.07
N ARG A 474 15.89 2.19 -10.68
CA ARG A 474 15.91 0.79 -11.14
C ARG A 474 15.44 -0.21 -10.07
N PRO A 475 15.87 -0.12 -8.80
CA PRO A 475 15.43 -1.07 -7.77
C PRO A 475 13.95 -0.90 -7.38
N THR A 476 13.41 0.32 -7.47
CA THR A 476 12.05 0.67 -7.03
C THR A 476 11.18 1.10 -8.21
N MET A 477 11.49 0.62 -9.42
CA MET A 477 10.93 1.15 -10.67
C MET A 477 9.39 1.08 -10.68
N ARG A 478 8.84 0.06 -10.03
CA ARG A 478 7.39 -0.23 -9.95
C ARG A 478 6.66 0.55 -8.85
N ASP A 479 7.36 1.25 -7.97
CA ASP A 479 6.74 2.00 -6.86
C ASP A 479 6.17 3.35 -7.31
N PHE A 480 6.59 3.85 -8.49
CA PHE A 480 6.21 5.16 -8.97
C PHE A 480 4.87 5.15 -9.71
N ALA A 481 3.83 5.65 -9.05
CA ALA A 481 2.51 5.89 -9.66
C ALA A 481 2.32 7.33 -10.17
N LEU A 482 1.71 7.49 -11.35
CA LEU A 482 1.43 8.79 -11.96
C LEU A 482 0.64 9.73 -11.06
N ASP A 483 -0.42 9.25 -10.40
CA ASP A 483 -1.30 10.08 -9.56
C ASP A 483 -0.70 10.45 -8.19
N ILE A 484 0.45 9.86 -7.83
CA ILE A 484 1.15 10.13 -6.57
C ILE A 484 2.42 10.95 -6.83
N HIS A 485 3.32 10.43 -7.68
CA HIS A 485 4.65 11.00 -7.89
C HIS A 485 4.72 11.95 -9.09
N GLY A 486 3.73 11.92 -9.98
CA GLY A 486 3.73 12.68 -11.23
C GLY A 486 4.47 11.99 -12.37
N PHE A 487 5.12 10.86 -12.12
CA PHE A 487 5.73 10.01 -13.14
C PHE A 487 5.58 8.54 -12.80
N ALA A 488 5.85 7.68 -13.77
CA ALA A 488 5.93 6.23 -13.62
C ALA A 488 6.92 5.65 -14.64
N TYR A 489 7.50 4.49 -14.34
CA TYR A 489 8.32 3.74 -15.28
C TYR A 489 7.62 2.44 -15.65
N MET A 490 7.72 2.02 -16.91
CA MET A 490 7.05 0.82 -17.38
C MET A 490 7.88 0.05 -18.39
N GLU A 491 7.74 -1.26 -18.35
CA GLU A 491 8.16 -2.14 -19.44
C GLU A 491 7.11 -2.02 -20.56
N ASP A 492 7.57 -1.73 -21.78
CA ASP A 492 6.73 -1.59 -22.95
C ASP A 492 7.56 -1.88 -24.22
N SER A 493 7.54 -3.12 -24.68
CA SER A 493 8.30 -3.57 -25.85
C SER A 493 7.69 -3.09 -27.17
N ILE A 494 8.56 -2.69 -28.10
CA ILE A 494 8.21 -2.32 -29.48
C ILE A 494 9.06 -3.13 -30.47
N SER A 495 8.57 -3.33 -31.70
CA SER A 495 9.32 -4.03 -32.74
C SER A 495 10.46 -3.17 -33.30
N GLN A 496 11.45 -3.82 -33.91
CA GLN A 496 12.56 -3.12 -34.57
C GLN A 496 12.07 -2.16 -35.67
N ASP A 497 11.02 -2.53 -36.42
CA ASP A 497 10.43 -1.67 -37.46
C ASP A 497 9.92 -0.33 -36.88
N VAL A 498 9.40 -0.34 -35.64
CA VAL A 498 8.96 0.90 -34.95
C VAL A 498 10.16 1.75 -34.56
N VAL A 499 11.23 1.12 -34.05
CA VAL A 499 12.49 1.81 -33.72
C VAL A 499 13.10 2.44 -34.97
N ASP A 500 13.12 1.71 -36.10
CA ASP A 500 13.66 2.18 -37.37
C ASP A 500 12.81 3.33 -37.94
N ALA A 501 11.48 3.25 -37.84
CA ALA A 501 10.60 4.34 -38.22
C ALA A 501 10.82 5.60 -37.37
N LEU A 502 11.05 5.43 -36.06
CA LEU A 502 11.39 6.52 -35.16
C LEU A 502 12.73 7.15 -35.57
N ARG A 503 13.78 6.36 -35.79
CA ARG A 503 15.12 6.88 -36.17
C ARG A 503 15.19 7.42 -37.61
N GLY A 504 14.31 6.96 -38.49
CA GLY A 504 14.27 7.31 -39.91
C GLY A 504 13.72 8.71 -40.23
N ASN A 505 13.26 9.47 -39.23
CA ASN A 505 12.69 10.82 -39.36
C ASN A 505 11.46 10.92 -40.30
N ASP A 506 10.80 9.79 -40.59
CA ASP A 506 9.55 9.74 -41.35
C ASP A 506 8.35 9.89 -40.40
N LYS A 507 7.84 11.11 -40.30
CA LYS A 507 6.69 11.43 -39.44
C LYS A 507 5.43 10.63 -39.78
N ASN A 508 5.25 10.19 -41.03
CA ASN A 508 4.08 9.40 -41.41
C ASN A 508 4.25 7.95 -40.94
N ALA A 509 5.45 7.38 -41.06
CA ALA A 509 5.75 6.06 -40.52
C ALA A 509 5.57 6.02 -39.00
N VAL A 510 6.03 7.04 -38.26
CA VAL A 510 5.82 7.14 -36.80
C VAL A 510 4.34 7.20 -36.44
N LYS A 511 3.54 8.00 -37.17
CA LYS A 511 2.09 8.07 -36.95
C LYS A 511 1.37 6.76 -37.26
N ALA A 512 1.83 6.01 -38.26
CA ALA A 512 1.21 4.75 -38.65
C ALA A 512 1.58 3.60 -37.70
N LEU A 513 2.83 3.56 -37.22
CA LEU A 513 3.38 2.41 -36.49
C LEU A 513 3.45 2.63 -34.97
N TYR A 514 3.79 3.84 -34.50
CA TYR A 514 4.06 4.08 -33.08
C TYR A 514 2.90 4.76 -32.34
N TYR A 515 2.17 5.67 -32.99
CA TYR A 515 1.06 6.37 -32.33
C TYR A 515 -0.04 5.41 -31.82
N PRO A 516 -0.47 4.37 -32.57
CA PRO A 516 -1.44 3.40 -32.05
C PRO A 516 -0.92 2.68 -30.79
N HIS A 517 0.35 2.30 -30.78
CA HIS A 517 1.00 1.64 -29.64
C HIS A 517 1.01 2.54 -28.40
N VAL A 518 1.37 3.82 -28.56
CA VAL A 518 1.36 4.80 -27.48
C VAL A 518 -0.07 5.08 -26.99
N GLU A 519 -1.05 5.17 -27.89
CA GLU A 519 -2.45 5.34 -27.51
C GLU A 519 -2.94 4.18 -26.65
N ASP A 520 -2.65 2.93 -27.04
CA ASP A 520 -3.03 1.74 -26.28
C ASP A 520 -2.31 1.66 -24.94
N LEU A 521 -1.01 1.99 -24.89
CA LEU A 521 -0.26 2.11 -23.65
C LEU A 521 -0.91 3.12 -22.71
N VAL A 522 -1.12 4.36 -23.18
CA VAL A 522 -1.67 5.44 -22.33
C VAL A 522 -3.10 5.12 -21.90
N LYS A 523 -3.94 4.50 -22.74
CA LYS A 523 -5.28 4.00 -22.35
C LYS A 523 -5.21 2.97 -21.23
N ARG A 524 -4.31 1.98 -21.32
CA ARG A 524 -4.14 0.95 -20.29
C ARG A 524 -3.72 1.55 -18.94
N ILE A 525 -2.85 2.56 -18.96
CA ILE A 525 -2.34 3.20 -17.75
C ILE A 525 -3.36 4.13 -17.12
N SER A 526 -4.05 4.92 -17.95
CA SER A 526 -4.92 5.99 -17.48
C SER A 526 -6.36 5.54 -17.25
N GLY A 527 -6.84 4.52 -17.97
CA GLY A 527 -8.26 4.18 -18.05
C GLY A 527 -9.10 5.16 -18.88
N ALA A 528 -8.46 6.10 -19.58
CA ALA A 528 -9.14 7.14 -20.33
C ALA A 528 -9.83 6.60 -21.60
N ARG A 529 -10.95 7.24 -21.97
CA ARG A 529 -11.72 6.87 -23.16
C ARG A 529 -11.07 7.36 -24.46
N ARG A 530 -10.38 8.51 -24.42
CA ARG A 530 -9.82 9.15 -25.62
C ARG A 530 -8.43 9.70 -25.36
N ILE A 531 -7.50 9.37 -26.26
CA ILE A 531 -6.14 9.93 -26.28
C ILE A 531 -5.98 10.74 -27.56
N ILE A 532 -5.40 11.93 -27.46
CA ILE A 532 -5.04 12.76 -28.61
C ILE A 532 -3.54 12.97 -28.57
N ILE A 533 -2.82 12.30 -29.48
CA ILE A 533 -1.39 12.52 -29.68
C ILE A 533 -1.22 13.70 -30.63
N PHE A 534 -0.66 14.81 -30.14
CA PHE A 534 -0.54 16.03 -30.93
C PHE A 534 0.88 16.34 -31.41
N ASP A 535 1.90 15.73 -30.79
CA ASP A 535 3.29 16.02 -31.10
C ASP A 535 4.23 14.89 -30.65
N HIS A 536 5.39 14.79 -31.31
CA HIS A 536 6.52 14.00 -30.82
C HIS A 536 7.84 14.70 -31.14
N THR A 537 8.80 14.55 -30.25
CA THR A 537 10.09 15.23 -30.25
C THR A 537 11.19 14.19 -30.15
N GLN A 538 12.22 14.28 -30.98
CA GLN A 538 13.35 13.36 -30.99
C GLN A 538 14.62 14.08 -30.60
N ARG A 539 15.22 13.63 -29.49
CA ARG A 539 16.44 14.23 -28.96
C ARG A 539 17.63 13.31 -29.18
N LYS A 540 18.71 13.85 -29.73
CA LYS A 540 19.99 13.16 -29.91
C LYS A 540 21.11 13.99 -29.29
N ARG A 541 21.89 13.38 -28.38
CA ARG A 541 23.09 14.00 -27.84
C ARG A 541 24.11 14.16 -28.97
N ARG A 542 24.49 15.41 -29.28
CA ARG A 542 25.60 15.69 -30.21
C ARG A 542 26.82 16.22 -29.48
N LEU A 543 27.97 15.61 -29.74
CA LEU A 543 29.24 15.93 -29.08
C LEU A 543 29.90 17.19 -29.65
N ASP A 544 29.51 17.64 -30.84
CA ASP A 544 30.02 18.85 -31.51
C ASP A 544 29.46 20.16 -30.92
N LEU A 545 28.40 20.09 -30.11
CA LEU A 545 27.74 21.25 -29.52
C LEU A 545 27.96 21.35 -28.01
N GLY A 546 28.04 22.58 -27.51
CA GLY A 546 28.02 22.85 -26.07
C GLY A 546 26.73 22.35 -25.39
N LYS A 547 26.78 22.12 -24.07
CA LYS A 547 25.65 21.55 -23.28
C LYS A 547 24.34 22.34 -23.42
N THR A 548 24.43 23.65 -23.66
CA THR A 548 23.29 24.58 -23.74
C THR A 548 23.03 25.08 -25.15
N GLN A 549 23.81 24.62 -26.13
CA GLN A 549 23.78 25.15 -27.48
C GLN A 549 22.67 24.46 -28.29
N ASN A 550 21.78 25.26 -28.88
CA ASN A 550 20.66 24.79 -29.70
C ASN A 550 20.36 25.80 -30.81
N ASP A 551 21.40 26.24 -31.53
CA ASP A 551 21.32 27.35 -32.47
C ASP A 551 20.61 26.98 -33.79
N ASP A 552 20.53 25.68 -34.11
CA ASP A 552 19.89 25.13 -35.31
C ASP A 552 18.52 24.50 -35.03
N GLY A 553 18.02 24.60 -33.79
CA GLY A 553 16.77 23.99 -33.35
C GLY A 553 16.81 22.47 -33.27
N LYS A 554 18.00 21.84 -33.40
CA LYS A 554 18.15 20.38 -33.30
C LYS A 554 18.39 19.97 -31.85
N GLU A 555 17.52 19.07 -31.39
CA GLU A 555 17.17 18.91 -29.98
C GLU A 555 18.23 18.12 -29.19
N GLN A 556 19.17 18.82 -28.56
CA GLN A 556 19.99 18.26 -27.47
C GLN A 556 19.10 17.84 -26.28
N PRO A 557 19.57 16.92 -25.40
CA PRO A 557 18.93 16.68 -24.11
C PRO A 557 18.74 17.99 -23.33
N ALA A 558 17.52 18.28 -22.86
CA ALA A 558 17.20 19.53 -22.19
C ALA A 558 17.67 19.51 -20.74
N ILE A 559 18.60 20.40 -20.37
CA ILE A 559 19.25 20.40 -19.05
C ILE A 559 18.55 21.28 -18.00
N MET A 560 17.65 22.16 -18.45
CA MET A 560 16.91 23.06 -17.58
C MET A 560 15.76 22.31 -16.93
N VAL A 561 15.60 22.46 -15.62
CA VAL A 561 14.47 21.91 -14.88
C VAL A 561 13.19 22.64 -15.28
N HIS A 562 12.25 21.89 -15.85
CA HIS A 562 10.99 22.43 -16.33
C HIS A 562 9.86 21.42 -16.24
N CYS A 563 8.65 21.91 -16.41
CA CYS A 563 7.50 21.14 -16.85
C CYS A 563 6.98 21.78 -18.14
N ASP A 564 6.70 20.96 -19.15
CA ASP A 564 6.40 21.39 -20.52
C ASP A 564 5.29 22.42 -20.62
N GLN A 565 4.28 22.35 -19.76
CA GLN A 565 3.17 23.30 -19.75
C GLN A 565 2.74 23.64 -18.31
N SER A 566 2.43 24.91 -18.09
CA SER A 566 1.57 25.34 -16.99
C SER A 566 0.10 24.93 -17.23
N ALA A 567 -0.79 25.17 -16.28
CA ALA A 567 -2.22 25.00 -16.50
C ALA A 567 -2.75 25.85 -17.68
N LYS A 568 -2.30 27.10 -17.80
CA LYS A 568 -2.63 27.98 -18.93
C LYS A 568 -2.14 27.39 -20.26
N GLY A 569 -0.91 26.87 -20.28
CA GLY A 569 -0.32 26.21 -21.43
C GLY A 569 -1.07 24.94 -21.84
N ALA A 570 -1.42 24.10 -20.88
CA ALA A 570 -2.15 22.85 -21.11
C ALA A 570 -3.55 23.08 -21.67
N ILE A 571 -4.32 24.03 -21.12
CA ILE A 571 -5.65 24.39 -21.64
C ILE A 571 -5.53 24.96 -23.07
N ARG A 572 -4.49 25.76 -23.35
CA ARG A 572 -4.22 26.24 -24.71
C ARG A 572 -3.90 25.08 -25.66
N ARG A 573 -3.14 24.07 -25.23
CA ARG A 573 -2.86 22.87 -26.03
C ARG A 573 -4.10 22.02 -26.25
N LEU A 574 -4.99 21.91 -25.26
CA LEU A 574 -6.29 21.24 -25.43
C LEU A 574 -7.11 21.93 -26.52
N ARG A 575 -7.29 23.27 -26.45
CA ARG A 575 -8.00 24.08 -27.46
C ARG A 575 -7.47 23.91 -28.87
N MET A 576 -6.17 23.68 -29.03
CA MET A 576 -5.53 23.56 -30.34
C MET A 576 -5.67 22.18 -31.00
N ASN A 577 -6.05 21.16 -30.24
CA ASN A 577 -5.96 19.77 -30.70
C ASN A 577 -7.27 18.97 -30.57
N ILE A 578 -8.32 19.57 -30.02
CA ILE A 578 -9.68 19.04 -30.16
C ILE A 578 -10.34 19.59 -31.44
N ASP A 579 -11.43 18.98 -31.86
CA ASP A 579 -12.17 19.46 -33.04
C ASP A 579 -12.82 20.83 -32.77
N GLU A 580 -12.93 21.69 -33.78
CA GLU A 580 -13.52 23.03 -33.65
C GLU A 580 -14.99 23.01 -33.19
N SER A 581 -15.69 21.88 -33.37
CA SER A 581 -17.06 21.68 -32.91
C SER A 581 -17.19 21.31 -31.43
N GLU A 582 -16.09 20.98 -30.75
CA GLU A 582 -16.08 20.55 -29.34
C GLU A 582 -15.90 21.73 -28.38
N ASP A 583 -16.68 21.76 -27.29
CA ASP A 583 -16.54 22.78 -26.25
C ASP A 583 -15.50 22.36 -25.19
N VAL A 584 -14.41 23.13 -25.08
CA VAL A 584 -13.37 22.91 -24.06
C VAL A 584 -13.92 22.96 -22.65
N GLU A 585 -14.85 23.86 -22.36
CA GLU A 585 -15.39 23.99 -21.02
C GLU A 585 -16.26 22.78 -20.65
N GLU A 586 -16.90 22.14 -21.63
CA GLU A 586 -17.61 20.87 -21.44
C GLU A 586 -16.64 19.72 -21.15
N ILE A 587 -15.56 19.60 -21.93
CA ILE A 587 -14.52 18.57 -21.70
C ILE A 587 -13.86 18.75 -20.33
N LEU A 588 -13.60 20.00 -19.91
CA LEU A 588 -13.00 20.32 -18.62
C LEU A 588 -13.93 20.10 -17.42
N ARG A 589 -15.23 19.80 -17.62
CA ARG A 589 -16.08 19.26 -16.55
C ARG A 589 -15.66 17.84 -16.16
N GLY A 590 -15.05 17.10 -17.09
CA GLY A 590 -14.41 15.82 -16.84
C GLY A 590 -12.93 15.97 -16.44
N ARG A 591 -12.28 14.83 -16.21
CA ARG A 591 -10.84 14.82 -15.98
C ARG A 591 -10.11 14.91 -17.32
N VAL A 592 -9.14 15.81 -17.40
CA VAL A 592 -8.21 15.91 -18.53
C VAL A 592 -6.79 15.90 -17.98
N GLN A 593 -5.95 15.06 -18.55
CA GLN A 593 -4.53 15.06 -18.29
C GLN A 593 -3.75 15.36 -19.56
N MET A 594 -2.51 15.78 -19.36
CA MET A 594 -1.52 15.79 -20.41
C MET A 594 -0.31 14.98 -19.94
N ILE A 595 0.03 13.97 -20.71
CA ILE A 595 1.05 12.96 -20.39
C ILE A 595 2.05 12.91 -21.53
N ASN A 596 3.34 12.87 -21.18
CA ASN A 596 4.41 12.57 -22.11
C ASN A 596 4.88 11.13 -21.91
N VAL A 597 5.15 10.43 -23.01
CA VAL A 597 5.78 9.11 -23.02
C VAL A 597 7.20 9.26 -23.57
N TRP A 598 8.18 9.10 -22.70
CA TRP A 598 9.61 9.20 -23.04
C TRP A 598 10.22 7.82 -23.20
N ARG A 599 10.97 7.60 -24.29
CA ARG A 599 11.58 6.31 -24.64
C ARG A 599 13.00 6.47 -25.22
N PRO A 600 14.00 5.68 -24.77
CA PRO A 600 15.27 5.53 -25.46
C PRO A 600 15.16 4.87 -26.85
N LEU A 601 15.86 5.40 -27.84
CA LEU A 601 15.96 4.80 -29.18
C LEU A 601 17.27 4.04 -29.41
N ASN A 602 18.26 4.25 -28.54
CA ASN A 602 19.45 3.42 -28.43
C ASN A 602 19.65 3.03 -26.96
N SER A 603 20.11 1.80 -26.73
CA SER A 603 20.12 1.20 -25.41
C SER A 603 21.43 0.50 -25.07
N PRO A 604 21.83 0.50 -23.80
CA PRO A 604 21.21 1.26 -22.69
C PRO A 604 21.64 2.73 -22.69
N VAL A 605 20.81 3.64 -22.16
CA VAL A 605 21.18 5.05 -21.97
C VAL A 605 22.17 5.18 -20.81
N GLN A 606 23.36 5.73 -21.07
CA GLN A 606 24.43 5.82 -20.05
C GLN A 606 25.04 7.23 -19.89
N ASP A 607 24.74 8.18 -20.76
CA ASP A 607 25.34 9.53 -20.76
C ASP A 607 24.38 10.64 -20.30
N TRP A 608 23.20 10.75 -20.92
CA TRP A 608 22.22 11.83 -20.67
C TRP A 608 20.83 11.32 -20.28
N PRO A 609 20.70 10.50 -19.23
CA PRO A 609 19.41 9.96 -18.80
C PRO A 609 18.41 11.08 -18.42
N LEU A 610 17.14 10.71 -18.35
CA LEU A 610 16.06 11.61 -17.94
C LEU A 610 15.85 11.51 -16.41
N ALA A 611 16.00 12.63 -15.72
CA ALA A 611 15.61 12.77 -14.33
C ALA A 611 14.19 13.32 -14.19
N THR A 612 13.43 12.77 -13.25
CA THR A 612 12.05 13.14 -12.89
C THR A 612 11.96 13.48 -11.42
N MET A 613 11.31 14.60 -11.10
CA MET A 613 11.11 15.07 -9.73
C MET A 613 9.81 14.52 -9.16
N ASP A 614 9.90 13.94 -7.96
CA ASP A 614 8.74 13.47 -7.20
C ASP A 614 7.87 14.65 -6.75
N TYR A 615 6.63 14.69 -7.26
CA TYR A 615 5.63 15.72 -6.95
C TYR A 615 5.44 15.92 -5.45
N GLN A 616 5.52 14.86 -4.64
CA GLN A 616 5.34 14.94 -3.18
C GLN A 616 6.45 15.72 -2.47
N SER A 617 7.54 16.02 -3.16
CA SER A 617 8.68 16.76 -2.63
C SER A 617 8.62 18.27 -2.90
N VAL A 618 7.75 18.71 -3.82
CA VAL A 618 7.68 20.08 -4.34
C VAL A 618 6.74 20.95 -3.49
N LYS A 619 7.13 22.17 -3.16
CA LYS A 619 6.19 23.18 -2.64
C LYS A 619 5.58 23.97 -3.79
N PRO A 620 4.33 24.45 -3.67
CA PRO A 620 3.76 25.39 -4.64
C PRO A 620 4.64 26.63 -4.87
N SER A 621 5.39 27.08 -3.86
CA SER A 621 6.34 28.20 -3.94
C SER A 621 7.59 27.93 -4.77
N ASP A 622 7.87 26.67 -5.12
CA ASP A 622 9.09 26.30 -5.86
C ASP A 622 8.85 26.36 -7.38
N MET A 623 7.59 26.52 -7.82
CA MET A 623 7.18 26.47 -9.23
C MET A 623 6.66 27.82 -9.71
N TYR A 624 7.16 28.27 -10.86
CA TYR A 624 6.79 29.54 -11.47
C TYR A 624 6.34 29.33 -12.92
N PRO A 625 5.17 29.85 -13.33
CA PRO A 625 4.78 29.87 -14.74
C PRO A 625 5.77 30.70 -15.54
N CYS A 626 6.29 30.15 -16.65
CA CYS A 626 7.24 30.82 -17.51
C CYS A 626 6.63 31.10 -18.88
N ASP A 627 6.53 32.37 -19.25
CA ASP A 627 5.91 32.80 -20.49
C ASP A 627 6.83 32.52 -21.69
N LEU A 628 6.28 31.93 -22.76
CA LEU A 628 6.98 31.74 -24.02
C LEU A 628 6.60 32.88 -24.97
N LEU A 629 7.53 33.78 -25.22
CA LEU A 629 7.30 34.98 -26.04
C LEU A 629 8.01 34.86 -27.39
N LYS A 630 7.55 35.60 -28.39
CA LYS A 630 8.22 35.76 -29.69
C LYS A 630 8.27 37.23 -30.10
N GLY A 631 9.40 37.67 -30.65
CA GLY A 631 9.58 39.06 -31.07
C GLY A 631 9.43 40.02 -29.89
N GLU A 632 8.48 40.95 -29.97
CA GLU A 632 8.25 41.99 -28.95
C GLU A 632 7.40 41.52 -27.77
N TYR A 633 6.18 41.03 -27.98
CA TYR A 633 5.26 40.62 -26.90
C TYR A 633 4.32 39.47 -27.30
N GLU A 634 4.56 38.78 -28.42
CA GLU A 634 3.65 37.74 -28.88
C GLU A 634 3.75 36.49 -27.98
N GLU A 635 2.69 36.22 -27.21
CA GLU A 635 2.61 35.03 -26.36
C GLU A 635 2.34 33.76 -27.18
N ARG A 636 3.27 32.80 -27.11
CA ARG A 636 3.19 31.51 -27.81
C ARG A 636 2.75 30.35 -26.90
N GLY A 637 2.81 30.54 -25.58
CA GLY A 637 2.41 29.55 -24.58
C GLY A 637 3.03 29.86 -23.22
N GLN A 638 2.89 28.93 -22.28
CA GLN A 638 3.43 29.10 -20.94
C GLN A 638 3.85 27.73 -20.36
N THR A 639 5.13 27.59 -20.05
CA THR A 639 5.70 26.41 -19.36
C THR A 639 5.68 26.63 -17.85
N ALA A 640 6.23 25.69 -17.07
CA ALA A 640 6.59 25.95 -15.67
C ALA A 640 8.09 25.70 -15.46
N THR A 641 8.73 26.56 -14.67
CA THR A 641 10.13 26.44 -14.25
C THR A 641 10.23 26.45 -12.73
N PHE A 642 11.37 26.05 -12.19
CA PHE A 642 11.51 25.75 -10.76
C PHE A 642 12.76 26.36 -10.17
N THR A 643 12.65 26.89 -8.96
CA THR A 643 13.80 27.27 -8.13
C THR A 643 14.27 26.08 -7.32
N TYR A 644 15.57 25.94 -7.11
CA TYR A 644 16.14 24.81 -6.36
C TYR A 644 15.68 24.74 -4.89
N SER A 645 15.58 23.52 -4.36
CA SER A 645 15.32 23.25 -2.95
C SER A 645 15.92 21.89 -2.55
N ASP A 646 16.58 21.83 -1.39
CA ASP A 646 17.12 20.58 -0.82
C ASP A 646 16.05 19.51 -0.54
N ARG A 647 14.76 19.91 -0.56
CA ARG A 647 13.65 18.97 -0.39
C ARG A 647 13.35 18.18 -1.65
N HIS A 648 13.74 18.68 -2.83
CA HIS A 648 13.40 18.07 -4.11
C HIS A 648 14.02 16.68 -4.20
N ARG A 649 13.18 15.66 -4.39
CA ARG A 649 13.61 14.28 -4.62
C ARG A 649 13.58 13.98 -6.10
N TRP A 650 14.75 13.63 -6.63
CA TRP A 650 14.95 13.37 -8.05
C TRP A 650 15.28 11.90 -8.28
N TYR A 651 14.73 11.35 -9.36
CA TYR A 651 14.90 9.95 -9.74
C TYR A 651 15.24 9.84 -11.21
N TYR A 652 16.02 8.83 -11.59
CA TYR A 652 16.27 8.44 -12.98
C TYR A 652 16.33 6.93 -13.07
N LEU A 653 16.06 6.37 -14.25
CA LEU A 653 16.18 4.93 -14.45
C LEU A 653 17.58 4.61 -14.99
N ASP A 654 18.46 4.04 -14.17
CA ASP A 654 19.84 3.77 -14.59
C ASP A 654 19.88 2.76 -15.73
N ARG A 655 20.66 3.05 -16.78
CA ARG A 655 20.79 2.20 -17.98
C ARG A 655 19.47 1.89 -18.69
N GLN A 656 18.53 2.85 -18.74
CA GLN A 656 17.20 2.63 -19.34
C GLN A 656 17.27 2.04 -20.76
N GLU A 657 16.49 0.99 -21.00
CA GLU A 657 16.44 0.25 -22.26
C GLU A 657 15.30 0.71 -23.18
N THR A 658 15.36 0.30 -24.46
CA THR A 658 14.44 0.72 -25.52
C THR A 658 13.09 0.06 -25.35
N ASN A 659 12.99 -1.06 -24.62
CA ASN A 659 11.75 -1.70 -24.19
C ASN A 659 11.20 -1.10 -22.88
N GLU A 660 11.74 0.03 -22.42
CA GLU A 660 11.28 0.72 -21.20
C GLU A 660 10.84 2.15 -21.54
N VAL A 661 9.84 2.64 -20.82
CA VAL A 661 9.32 4.00 -20.95
C VAL A 661 9.22 4.71 -19.62
N THR A 662 9.43 6.02 -19.67
CA THR A 662 9.10 6.93 -18.57
C THR A 662 7.86 7.70 -18.94
N ILE A 663 6.82 7.56 -18.14
CA ILE A 663 5.57 8.28 -18.28
C ILE A 663 5.62 9.51 -17.39
N ILE A 664 5.40 10.69 -17.94
CA ILE A 664 5.57 11.97 -17.27
C ILE A 664 4.25 12.73 -17.32
N LYS A 665 3.66 13.04 -16.16
CA LYS A 665 2.49 13.90 -16.08
C LYS A 665 2.93 15.35 -16.26
N ILE A 666 2.45 16.00 -17.31
CA ILE A 666 2.71 17.43 -17.54
C ILE A 666 1.65 18.29 -16.87
N TRP A 667 0.38 17.87 -16.94
CA TRP A 667 -0.73 18.58 -16.32
C TRP A 667 -1.90 17.65 -16.01
N ASP A 668 -2.69 17.98 -14.99
CA ASP A 668 -3.89 17.25 -14.59
C ASP A 668 -4.96 18.22 -14.08
N SER A 669 -6.13 18.19 -14.72
CA SER A 669 -7.26 19.07 -14.37
C SER A 669 -7.62 18.89 -12.89
N ARG A 670 -7.57 17.63 -12.38
CA ARG A 670 -7.60 17.08 -10.99
C ARG A 670 -8.14 18.01 -9.89
N THR A 671 -7.80 17.91 -8.62
CA THR A 671 -7.76 18.98 -7.57
C THR A 671 -7.91 18.38 -6.18
N ASP A 672 -8.48 17.18 -6.09
CA ASP A 672 -8.65 16.35 -4.89
C ASP A 672 -7.37 15.60 -4.45
N GLY A 673 -6.21 16.27 -4.50
CA GLY A 673 -4.97 15.75 -3.92
C GLY A 673 -4.10 14.86 -4.82
N ALA A 674 -4.55 14.52 -6.04
CA ALA A 674 -3.69 13.88 -7.03
C ALA A 674 -2.52 14.79 -7.47
N SER A 675 -1.39 14.17 -7.84
CA SER A 675 -0.24 14.88 -8.43
C SER A 675 -0.66 15.69 -9.65
N LYS A 676 -0.09 16.89 -9.81
CA LYS A 676 -0.49 17.84 -10.85
C LYS A 676 0.46 17.90 -12.05
N PHE A 677 1.73 17.58 -11.84
CA PHE A 677 2.79 17.67 -12.83
C PHE A 677 4.01 16.88 -12.34
N CYS A 678 5.02 16.73 -13.19
CA CYS A 678 6.35 16.26 -12.87
C CYS A 678 7.38 17.16 -13.56
N ALA A 679 8.24 17.81 -12.77
CA ALA A 679 9.38 18.52 -13.33
C ALA A 679 10.43 17.50 -13.78
N HIS A 680 11.08 17.76 -14.90
CA HIS A 680 12.06 16.85 -15.47
C HIS A 680 13.17 17.61 -16.19
N ALA A 681 14.32 16.96 -16.31
CA ALA A 681 15.47 17.43 -17.06
C ALA A 681 16.39 16.25 -17.38
N ALA A 682 17.19 16.37 -18.43
CA ALA A 682 18.33 15.50 -18.65
C ALA A 682 19.54 16.00 -17.85
N PHE A 683 20.37 15.10 -17.37
CA PHE A 683 21.63 15.45 -16.69
C PHE A 683 22.78 14.66 -17.29
N ASN A 684 23.99 15.19 -17.17
CA ASN A 684 25.20 14.49 -17.60
C ASN A 684 25.60 13.47 -16.53
N HIS A 685 25.43 12.18 -16.81
CA HIS A 685 25.72 11.12 -15.87
C HIS A 685 27.22 11.11 -15.53
N PRO A 686 27.61 11.25 -14.25
CA PRO A 686 29.01 11.43 -13.87
C PRO A 686 29.88 10.20 -14.19
N ASP A 687 29.27 9.01 -14.20
CA ASP A 687 29.95 7.74 -14.47
C ASP A 687 29.81 7.26 -15.93
N ALA A 688 29.39 8.14 -16.85
CA ALA A 688 29.27 7.79 -18.26
C ALA A 688 30.63 7.38 -18.86
N PRO A 689 30.74 6.22 -19.53
CA PRO A 689 31.99 5.83 -20.20
C PRO A 689 32.42 6.86 -21.27
N PRO A 690 33.72 7.10 -21.48
CA PRO A 690 34.19 8.08 -22.47
C PRO A 690 33.78 7.78 -23.92
N ASP A 691 33.55 6.50 -24.25
CA ASP A 691 33.20 5.97 -25.57
C ASP A 691 31.73 5.54 -25.68
N VAL A 692 30.89 5.97 -24.73
CA VAL A 692 29.46 5.69 -24.71
C VAL A 692 28.76 6.19 -25.98
N GLU A 693 27.83 5.38 -26.51
CA GLU A 693 26.98 5.81 -27.61
C GLU A 693 26.10 7.00 -27.14
N PRO A 694 26.13 8.15 -27.83
CA PRO A 694 25.35 9.31 -27.41
C PRO A 694 23.85 9.01 -27.41
N ARG A 695 23.14 9.34 -26.32
CA ARG A 695 21.69 9.07 -26.20
C ARG A 695 20.87 9.61 -27.36
N GLU A 696 20.01 8.75 -27.90
CA GLU A 696 18.87 9.05 -28.75
C GLU A 696 17.57 8.68 -28.00
N SER A 697 16.57 9.55 -28.06
CA SER A 697 15.29 9.33 -27.37
C SER A 697 14.14 10.01 -28.09
N VAL A 698 12.92 9.47 -27.95
CA VAL A 698 11.68 10.11 -28.38
C VAL A 698 10.80 10.45 -27.18
N GLU A 699 10.09 11.57 -27.28
CA GLU A 699 9.04 11.96 -26.36
C GLU A 699 7.75 12.21 -27.13
N VAL A 700 6.67 11.51 -26.78
CA VAL A 700 5.35 11.64 -27.40
C VAL A 700 4.40 12.35 -26.44
N ARG A 701 3.71 13.39 -26.91
CA ARG A 701 2.82 14.22 -26.08
C ARG A 701 1.35 13.90 -26.34
N CYS A 702 0.65 13.56 -25.26
CA CYS A 702 -0.72 13.06 -25.28
C CYS A 702 -1.63 13.97 -24.44
N LEU A 703 -2.78 14.36 -24.99
CA LEU A 703 -3.94 14.76 -24.19
C LEU A 703 -4.75 13.51 -23.86
N VAL A 704 -5.18 13.38 -22.62
CA VAL A 704 -5.83 12.20 -22.07
C VAL A 704 -7.18 12.64 -21.49
N ILE A 705 -8.26 12.21 -22.12
CA ILE A 705 -9.62 12.66 -21.82
C ILE A 705 -10.43 11.47 -21.31
N TYR A 706 -10.96 11.61 -20.10
CA TYR A 706 -11.65 10.57 -19.34
C TYR A 706 -13.13 10.47 -19.68
#